data_AF-A0A9D7MME5-F1
#
_entry.id   AF-A0A9D7MME5-F1
#
_cell.length_a   1.000
_cell.length_b   1.000
_cell.length_c   1.000
_cell.angle_alpha   90.00
_cell.angle_beta   90.00
_cell.angle_gamma   90.00
#
_symmetry.space_group_name_H-M   'P 1'
#
loop_
_entity.id
_entity.type
_entity.pdbx_description
1 polymer ?
#
loop_
_entity_poly.entity_id
_entity_poly.type
_entity_poly.pdbx_seq_one_letter_code
_entity_poly.pdbx_strand_id
1 'polypeptide(L)'
;MESCNFDGSGIAGIFVPTFVSIDGWVMKNSTVRQNGLWGVAAFQRRSNPTQISNVHFSHCSFADNNATNQQQGHTIYFEKLTNSTFENISVVMPANNNWIGIDINLLSRLDYSDISIVNSRVVRQSPGSGIWIQARNDLFDPPAALDTVVLRGLTFTNCDTNIAFNRQVKNMTVDKCDLSTYSVYGLVNYTDQGGAINANNNKWQNGVVPDTTVVSGGLLTTGNNIISFMPSTDGIFIGMGIQGSGIPPNTTVTGKSPNTISMSNNATLDGFIPQIGFAFNFSTSTDLVRTSLNTISTGNPLPHSIINQGNVSFPNLASAISGTNSGGTIWNVPSGVIPGNTIIDRDLRLVSPGAGFLHSGSQTTFEDLTISGATLQMGSDFAVQNNFTPNRIVIGEDHTLSILGAIVPGGEIVGGLNSDMFFGGSSASTNLTTVQGGLRTLQVNRANGIALADSLRLHRLLFGQNGLLSLGSNNLYMGPNSSYFSPSAIASYVRTDGTGEMKKALLPNSITSFNFAVGNGGYAPALVFFGSWNLSLPAYANVKTVNTVHPNNTCSVDYLNRYWTVSQTGISNFTSSVRFGYQDGDVVGNEANIIGGRWDGNGWLTFGPVNAATNSFVTTSINAFGEFTGGDENCIGSQNTVINTKVLLQGAYIGAGNMRISLKNFNLLPLSQPYGNSQFNYNGTESVTSIPDGVVDWIYLEVRATSDGGAVPNGKRAAFLKNDGSIVDLNGTSPVKIQGVPTGNYYVVVGHRNHLPVMSKNVVFLNGLSALYDFRSGLNQYFGDEAAALSGGFFGMFSGDANKSFIVSAADYTVVQNNLLQANYNYGDLNLNGTVTSADFGFITPNLAKASNVPNFQ
;
A
#
# COMPACT_ATOMS: atom_id res chain seq x y z
N MET A 1 44.61 -46.86 44.84
CA MET A 1 45.58 -46.01 44.13
C MET A 1 45.85 -44.80 45.01
N GLU A 2 47.10 -44.44 45.27
CA GLU A 2 47.43 -43.28 46.12
C GLU A 2 48.71 -42.60 45.61
N SER A 3 48.73 -41.26 45.63
CA SER A 3 49.86 -40.43 45.15
C SER A 3 50.35 -40.77 43.73
N CYS A 4 49.45 -41.23 42.87
CA CYS A 4 49.74 -41.67 41.50
C CYS A 4 49.64 -40.50 40.51
N ASN A 5 50.39 -40.55 39.40
CA ASN A 5 50.24 -39.62 38.27
C ASN A 5 49.97 -40.40 36.98
N PHE A 6 48.88 -40.09 36.29
CA PHE A 6 48.46 -40.73 35.04
C PHE A 6 48.45 -39.67 33.93
N ASP A 7 49.51 -39.68 33.11
CA ASP A 7 49.98 -38.51 32.35
C ASP A 7 50.23 -38.86 30.89
N GLY A 8 49.75 -38.03 29.95
CA GLY A 8 50.11 -38.10 28.53
C GLY A 8 49.66 -39.37 27.76
N SER A 9 48.70 -40.14 28.26
CA SER A 9 48.17 -41.31 27.54
C SER A 9 47.43 -40.90 26.27
N GLY A 10 47.71 -41.56 25.13
CA GLY A 10 47.07 -41.26 23.86
C GLY A 10 45.56 -41.56 23.80
N ILE A 11 45.00 -42.25 24.80
CA ILE A 11 43.56 -42.58 24.89
C ILE A 11 43.02 -42.13 26.25
N ALA A 12 43.28 -42.89 27.32
CA ALA A 12 42.78 -42.59 28.66
C ALA A 12 43.88 -42.71 29.70
N GLY A 13 43.88 -41.83 30.71
CA GLY A 13 44.79 -41.92 31.86
C GLY A 13 44.49 -43.17 32.70
N ILE A 14 43.21 -43.48 32.91
CA ILE A 14 42.73 -44.76 33.44
C ILE A 14 41.55 -45.26 32.61
N PHE A 15 41.61 -46.51 32.15
CA PHE A 15 40.57 -47.16 31.36
C PHE A 15 40.04 -48.43 32.04
N VAL A 16 38.72 -48.55 32.19
CA VAL A 16 38.06 -49.79 32.64
C VAL A 16 37.23 -50.34 31.47
N PRO A 17 37.54 -51.54 30.95
CA PRO A 17 36.84 -52.11 29.81
C PRO A 17 35.51 -52.75 30.20
N THR A 18 34.60 -52.85 29.22
CA THR A 18 33.19 -53.27 29.36
C THR A 18 32.92 -54.71 29.83
N PHE A 19 33.93 -55.42 30.30
CA PHE A 19 33.88 -56.80 30.80
C PHE A 19 34.48 -56.95 32.21
N VAL A 20 34.91 -55.85 32.83
CA VAL A 20 35.45 -55.82 34.21
C VAL A 20 34.43 -55.17 35.13
N SER A 21 33.95 -55.91 36.13
CA SER A 21 33.31 -55.29 37.31
C SER A 21 34.37 -54.70 38.22
N ILE A 22 34.05 -53.61 38.90
CA ILE A 22 34.89 -53.00 39.93
C ILE A 22 34.07 -52.81 41.19
N ASP A 23 34.61 -53.26 42.32
CA ASP A 23 34.09 -52.95 43.65
C ASP A 23 35.22 -52.41 44.53
N GLY A 24 34.96 -51.35 45.29
CA GLY A 24 35.91 -50.81 46.28
C GLY A 24 37.06 -49.98 45.70
N TRP A 25 36.91 -49.33 44.55
CA TRP A 25 38.00 -48.57 43.91
C TRP A 25 38.30 -47.26 44.63
N VAL A 26 39.28 -47.30 45.53
CA VAL A 26 39.83 -46.13 46.22
C VAL A 26 40.94 -45.46 45.40
N MET A 27 40.83 -44.15 45.17
CA MET A 27 41.87 -43.29 44.59
C MET A 27 42.08 -42.06 45.48
N LYS A 28 43.33 -41.80 45.89
CA LYS A 28 43.68 -40.69 46.81
C LYS A 28 44.86 -39.87 46.32
N ASN A 29 44.85 -38.56 46.58
CA ASN A 29 46.02 -37.68 46.42
C ASN A 29 46.69 -37.75 45.02
N SER A 30 45.93 -38.10 43.98
CA SER A 30 46.45 -38.54 42.68
C SER A 30 46.08 -37.57 41.54
N THR A 31 46.92 -37.51 40.51
CA THR A 31 46.73 -36.64 39.34
C THR A 31 46.48 -37.45 38.07
N VAL A 32 45.60 -36.96 37.21
CA VAL A 32 45.28 -37.55 35.90
C VAL A 32 45.19 -36.43 34.86
N ARG A 33 46.17 -36.31 33.97
CA ARG A 33 46.27 -35.14 33.10
C ARG A 33 46.81 -35.38 31.69
N GLN A 34 46.54 -34.43 30.80
CA GLN A 34 47.09 -34.36 29.44
C GLN A 34 46.83 -35.62 28.58
N ASN A 35 45.80 -36.41 28.93
CA ASN A 35 45.43 -37.61 28.19
C ASN A 35 44.54 -37.27 26.98
N GLY A 36 44.69 -38.03 25.89
CA GLY A 36 44.16 -37.69 24.55
C GLY A 36 42.64 -37.64 24.43
N LEU A 37 41.92 -38.53 25.11
CA LEU A 37 40.45 -38.58 25.11
C LEU A 37 39.87 -38.49 26.53
N TRP A 38 40.36 -39.26 27.49
CA TRP A 38 39.77 -39.30 28.83
C TRP A 38 40.79 -39.17 29.96
N GLY A 39 40.41 -38.49 31.05
CA GLY A 39 41.13 -38.66 32.30
C GLY A 39 40.85 -40.06 32.85
N VAL A 40 39.60 -40.29 33.26
CA VAL A 40 39.08 -41.61 33.62
C VAL A 40 37.94 -41.98 32.67
N ALA A 41 37.99 -43.19 32.11
CA ALA A 41 36.90 -43.75 31.32
C ALA A 41 36.58 -45.18 31.76
N ALA A 42 35.40 -45.38 32.30
CA ALA A 42 34.95 -46.69 32.77
C ALA A 42 33.64 -47.10 32.09
N PHE A 43 33.76 -47.86 31.00
CA PHE A 43 32.62 -48.26 30.16
C PHE A 43 32.02 -49.59 30.62
N GLN A 44 30.70 -49.79 30.46
CA GLN A 44 29.97 -50.99 30.87
C GLN A 44 28.84 -51.34 29.89
N ARG A 45 28.97 -52.46 29.17
CA ARG A 45 27.98 -52.89 28.16
C ARG A 45 26.61 -53.20 28.76
N ARG A 46 25.55 -52.73 28.09
CA ARG A 46 24.13 -53.01 28.38
C ARG A 46 23.80 -54.50 28.52
N SER A 47 24.53 -55.38 27.82
CA SER A 47 24.34 -56.83 27.82
C SER A 47 25.12 -57.60 28.90
N ASN A 48 26.10 -56.98 29.56
CA ASN A 48 26.94 -57.65 30.56
C ASN A 48 26.41 -57.37 31.98
N PRO A 49 26.49 -58.35 32.90
CA PRO A 49 26.15 -58.16 34.32
C PRO A 49 27.23 -57.37 35.09
N THR A 50 28.13 -56.67 34.39
CA THR A 50 29.24 -55.92 34.99
C THR A 50 28.77 -54.57 35.50
N GLN A 51 29.33 -54.19 36.65
CA GLN A 51 28.92 -53.06 37.50
C GLN A 51 30.15 -52.37 38.09
N ILE A 52 29.99 -51.09 38.45
CA ILE A 52 31.01 -50.32 39.18
C ILE A 52 30.38 -49.82 40.49
N SER A 53 30.93 -50.24 41.63
CA SER A 53 30.41 -49.95 42.96
C SER A 53 31.51 -49.55 43.94
N ASN A 54 31.13 -48.87 45.03
CA ASN A 54 32.01 -48.54 46.14
C ASN A 54 33.28 -47.78 45.72
N VAL A 55 33.18 -46.90 44.70
CA VAL A 55 34.29 -46.07 44.23
C VAL A 55 34.44 -44.87 45.17
N HIS A 56 35.66 -44.59 45.63
CA HIS A 56 35.96 -43.43 46.46
C HIS A 56 37.20 -42.72 45.93
N PHE A 57 36.98 -41.62 45.21
CA PHE A 57 38.05 -40.72 44.76
C PHE A 57 38.10 -39.51 45.70
N SER A 58 39.25 -39.26 46.34
CA SER A 58 39.40 -38.10 47.22
C SER A 58 40.72 -37.35 47.02
N HIS A 59 40.68 -36.01 47.06
CA HIS A 59 41.86 -35.15 46.88
C HIS A 59 42.60 -35.38 45.55
N CYS A 60 41.86 -35.68 44.48
CA CYS A 60 42.42 -35.99 43.15
C CYS A 60 42.25 -34.82 42.17
N SER A 61 43.24 -34.64 41.28
CA SER A 61 43.26 -33.58 40.28
C SER A 61 43.18 -34.16 38.86
N PHE A 62 42.21 -33.70 38.07
CA PHE A 62 41.96 -34.14 36.71
C PHE A 62 42.05 -32.91 35.78
N ALA A 63 43.11 -32.78 34.99
CA ALA A 63 43.44 -31.54 34.28
C ALA A 63 43.84 -31.75 32.80
N ASP A 64 43.48 -30.82 31.92
CA ASP A 64 43.98 -30.76 30.53
C ASP A 64 43.71 -32.02 29.67
N ASN A 65 42.74 -32.84 30.05
CA ASN A 65 42.37 -34.06 29.30
C ASN A 65 41.48 -33.68 28.08
N ASN A 66 41.70 -34.36 26.95
CA ASN A 66 41.15 -34.05 25.63
C ASN A 66 41.37 -32.59 25.19
N ALA A 67 42.63 -32.14 25.25
CA ALA A 67 43.06 -30.83 24.77
C ALA A 67 42.98 -30.64 23.24
N THR A 68 42.57 -31.66 22.48
CA THR A 68 42.44 -31.66 21.01
C THR A 68 40.99 -31.79 20.52
N ASN A 69 40.01 -31.80 21.42
CA ASN A 69 38.57 -31.90 21.14
C ASN A 69 38.14 -33.12 20.30
N GLN A 70 38.84 -34.24 20.45
CA GLN A 70 38.46 -35.48 19.78
C GLN A 70 37.16 -36.02 20.40
N GLN A 71 36.38 -36.76 19.60
CA GLN A 71 34.99 -37.09 19.93
C GLN A 71 34.85 -37.91 21.22
N GLN A 72 33.84 -37.56 22.02
CA GLN A 72 33.44 -38.23 23.28
C GLN A 72 34.46 -38.14 24.43
N GLY A 73 35.46 -37.25 24.37
CA GLY A 73 36.51 -37.17 25.39
C GLY A 73 36.18 -36.32 26.63
N HIS A 74 35.55 -36.95 27.63
CA HIS A 74 35.22 -36.36 28.95
C HIS A 74 36.42 -36.41 29.92
N THR A 75 36.47 -35.53 30.92
CA THR A 75 37.56 -35.61 31.93
C THR A 75 37.37 -36.75 32.92
N ILE A 76 36.14 -36.98 33.39
CA ILE A 76 35.73 -38.18 34.14
C ILE A 76 34.48 -38.76 33.47
N TYR A 77 34.50 -40.05 33.11
CA TYR A 77 33.37 -40.79 32.53
C TYR A 77 33.18 -42.13 33.23
N PHE A 78 31.97 -42.39 33.73
CA PHE A 78 31.58 -43.67 34.32
C PHE A 78 30.24 -44.18 33.77
N GLU A 79 30.21 -45.46 33.39
CA GLU A 79 28.98 -46.19 33.09
C GLU A 79 28.58 -47.13 34.24
N LYS A 80 27.29 -47.14 34.59
CA LYS A 80 26.69 -48.00 35.63
C LYS A 80 27.32 -47.89 37.03
N LEU A 81 27.55 -46.67 37.51
CA LEU A 81 28.12 -46.38 38.83
C LEU A 81 27.05 -46.42 39.94
N THR A 82 27.37 -46.94 41.13
CA THR A 82 26.50 -46.91 42.33
C THR A 82 27.31 -46.80 43.62
N ASN A 83 26.70 -46.34 44.72
CA ASN A 83 27.31 -46.18 46.06
C ASN A 83 28.75 -45.66 46.02
N SER A 84 28.95 -44.45 45.49
CA SER A 84 30.27 -43.95 45.11
C SER A 84 30.43 -42.46 45.39
N THR A 85 31.61 -42.07 45.87
CA THR A 85 31.92 -40.71 46.36
C THR A 85 33.13 -40.10 45.68
N PHE A 86 32.98 -38.86 45.22
CA PHE A 86 34.04 -37.99 44.71
C PHE A 86 34.18 -36.80 45.67
N GLU A 87 35.25 -36.74 46.46
CA GLU A 87 35.46 -35.72 47.51
C GLU A 87 36.71 -34.86 47.24
N ASN A 88 36.60 -33.54 47.42
CA ASN A 88 37.73 -32.61 47.30
C ASN A 88 38.49 -32.74 45.96
N ILE A 89 37.78 -33.09 44.86
CA ILE A 89 38.39 -33.26 43.54
C ILE A 89 38.41 -31.95 42.75
N SER A 90 39.43 -31.80 41.90
CA SER A 90 39.63 -30.63 41.04
C SER A 90 39.59 -31.06 39.58
N VAL A 91 38.53 -30.70 38.85
CA VAL A 91 38.39 -30.92 37.41
C VAL A 91 38.68 -29.61 36.66
N VAL A 92 39.68 -29.63 35.79
CA VAL A 92 40.12 -28.46 35.01
C VAL A 92 40.15 -28.80 33.53
N MET A 93 39.30 -28.15 32.73
CA MET A 93 39.15 -28.45 31.31
C MET A 93 39.89 -27.44 30.42
N PRO A 94 40.66 -27.91 29.42
CA PRO A 94 41.44 -27.06 28.52
C PRO A 94 40.54 -26.36 27.49
N ALA A 95 40.99 -25.24 26.93
CA ALA A 95 40.18 -24.33 26.11
C ALA A 95 39.56 -24.96 24.84
N ASN A 96 40.09 -26.09 24.37
CA ASN A 96 39.58 -26.79 23.22
C ASN A 96 38.53 -27.87 23.56
N ASN A 97 38.45 -28.33 24.81
CA ASN A 97 37.55 -29.44 25.16
C ASN A 97 36.11 -28.90 25.27
N ASN A 98 35.22 -29.32 24.37
CA ASN A 98 33.81 -28.91 24.37
C ASN A 98 32.88 -29.94 25.04
N TRP A 99 33.42 -31.03 25.57
CA TRP A 99 32.68 -32.11 26.24
C TRP A 99 32.49 -31.82 27.74
N ILE A 100 31.87 -32.76 28.45
CA ILE A 100 31.47 -32.61 29.87
C ILE A 100 32.67 -32.89 30.80
N GLY A 101 32.76 -32.16 31.92
CA GLY A 101 33.80 -32.34 32.94
C GLY A 101 33.68 -33.66 33.68
N ILE A 102 32.54 -33.87 34.35
CA ILE A 102 32.17 -35.14 34.98
C ILE A 102 30.87 -35.63 34.34
N ASP A 103 30.91 -36.79 33.70
CA ASP A 103 29.73 -37.44 33.11
C ASP A 103 29.52 -38.82 33.74
N ILE A 104 28.34 -39.01 34.34
CA ILE A 104 27.92 -40.27 34.95
C ILE A 104 26.71 -40.78 34.18
N ASN A 105 26.90 -41.88 33.43
CA ASN A 105 25.97 -42.38 32.42
C ASN A 105 25.38 -43.75 32.79
N LEU A 106 24.07 -43.86 32.92
CA LEU A 106 23.43 -44.99 33.61
C LEU A 106 22.76 -45.96 32.62
N LEU A 107 23.58 -46.71 31.89
CA LEU A 107 23.18 -47.63 30.81
C LEU A 107 22.63 -49.00 31.29
N SER A 108 21.62 -49.05 32.17
CA SER A 108 20.95 -50.32 32.51
C SER A 108 19.48 -50.22 32.94
N ARG A 109 18.88 -51.38 33.23
CA ARG A 109 17.50 -51.59 33.72
C ARG A 109 17.39 -51.77 35.24
N LEU A 110 18.48 -51.61 35.98
CA LEU A 110 18.50 -51.68 37.44
C LEU A 110 18.66 -50.27 38.00
N ASP A 111 17.89 -49.94 39.04
CA ASP A 111 17.98 -48.66 39.72
C ASP A 111 19.39 -48.45 40.32
N TYR A 112 19.87 -47.20 40.24
CA TYR A 112 21.16 -46.77 40.76
C TYR A 112 20.95 -45.89 41.99
N SER A 113 21.86 -45.95 42.97
CA SER A 113 21.74 -45.13 44.17
C SER A 113 23.08 -44.63 44.72
N ASP A 114 22.99 -43.62 45.58
CA ASP A 114 24.04 -43.19 46.51
C ASP A 114 25.30 -42.66 45.80
N ILE A 115 25.10 -41.76 44.84
CA ILE A 115 26.19 -41.08 44.11
C ILE A 115 26.43 -39.70 44.74
N SER A 116 27.62 -39.50 45.29
CA SER A 116 28.02 -38.27 45.97
C SER A 116 29.18 -37.56 45.26
N ILE A 117 29.02 -36.26 44.98
CA ILE A 117 30.13 -35.37 44.58
C ILE A 117 30.15 -34.23 45.59
N VAL A 118 31.23 -34.12 46.37
CA VAL A 118 31.30 -33.22 47.53
C VAL A 118 32.56 -32.36 47.53
N ASN A 119 32.44 -31.11 47.97
CA ASN A 119 33.53 -30.15 48.21
C ASN A 119 34.50 -29.98 47.01
N SER A 120 33.99 -30.15 45.79
CA SER A 120 34.78 -30.30 44.57
C SER A 120 34.58 -29.13 43.60
N ARG A 121 35.55 -28.91 42.71
CA ARG A 121 35.50 -27.80 41.73
C ARG A 121 35.55 -28.26 40.28
N VAL A 122 34.82 -27.55 39.41
CA VAL A 122 34.90 -27.70 37.95
C VAL A 122 35.21 -26.34 37.33
N VAL A 123 36.36 -26.24 36.66
CA VAL A 123 36.87 -25.02 36.03
C VAL A 123 37.08 -25.29 34.55
N ARG A 124 36.62 -24.39 33.67
CA ARG A 124 36.89 -24.49 32.23
C ARG A 124 37.61 -23.25 31.71
N GLN A 125 38.54 -23.45 30.78
CA GLN A 125 39.14 -22.34 30.03
C GLN A 125 38.20 -21.82 28.92
N SER A 126 37.29 -22.65 28.43
CA SER A 126 36.23 -22.31 27.46
C SER A 126 34.85 -22.73 27.97
N PRO A 127 33.77 -22.02 27.61
CA PRO A 127 32.43 -22.38 28.05
C PRO A 127 32.01 -23.79 27.61
N GLY A 128 31.19 -24.44 28.43
CA GLY A 128 30.71 -25.82 28.24
C GLY A 128 30.21 -26.47 29.52
N SER A 129 29.74 -27.72 29.46
CA SER A 129 29.06 -28.37 30.59
C SER A 129 29.98 -28.86 31.73
N GLY A 130 29.66 -28.49 32.96
CA GLY A 130 30.40 -28.87 34.18
C GLY A 130 30.20 -30.33 34.57
N ILE A 131 29.04 -30.65 35.15
CA ILE A 131 28.65 -32.00 35.61
C ILE A 131 27.35 -32.42 34.92
N TRP A 132 27.32 -33.61 34.33
CA TRP A 132 26.10 -34.29 33.88
C TRP A 132 25.91 -35.61 34.64
N ILE A 133 24.68 -35.89 35.06
CA ILE A 133 24.28 -37.17 35.64
C ILE A 133 23.03 -37.65 34.88
N GLN A 134 23.19 -38.66 34.03
CA GLN A 134 22.24 -38.95 32.94
C GLN A 134 21.92 -40.44 32.75
N ALA A 135 20.70 -40.71 32.30
CA ALA A 135 20.26 -42.00 31.78
C ALA A 135 19.99 -41.88 30.27
N ARG A 136 20.85 -42.51 29.44
CA ARG A 136 20.79 -42.38 27.98
C ARG A 136 19.45 -42.86 27.40
N ASN A 137 19.04 -42.24 26.30
CA ASN A 137 17.73 -42.44 25.68
C ASN A 137 17.70 -43.58 24.62
N ASP A 138 18.36 -44.73 24.86
CA ASP A 138 18.43 -45.83 23.88
C ASP A 138 17.21 -46.78 23.90
N LEU A 139 16.08 -46.20 23.48
CA LEU A 139 15.05 -46.82 22.64
C LEU A 139 14.10 -47.90 23.23
N PHE A 140 14.04 -48.13 24.54
CA PHE A 140 13.00 -49.00 25.14
C PHE A 140 12.47 -48.51 26.50
N ASP A 141 11.25 -48.94 26.80
CA ASP A 141 10.42 -48.54 27.95
C ASP A 141 10.41 -49.64 29.05
N PRO A 142 10.29 -49.30 30.36
CA PRO A 142 10.63 -48.02 30.99
C PRO A 142 12.13 -47.95 31.38
N PRO A 143 12.68 -46.73 31.62
CA PRO A 143 14.04 -46.55 32.13
C PRO A 143 14.18 -46.92 33.61
N ALA A 144 15.39 -47.26 34.04
CA ALA A 144 15.74 -47.34 35.46
C ALA A 144 15.74 -45.94 36.10
N ALA A 145 15.50 -45.89 37.41
CA ALA A 145 15.55 -44.67 38.18
C ALA A 145 16.92 -44.47 38.88
N LEU A 146 17.24 -43.21 39.13
CA LEU A 146 18.39 -42.80 39.93
C LEU A 146 17.90 -42.28 41.28
N ASP A 147 18.22 -43.01 42.35
CA ASP A 147 17.94 -42.61 43.73
C ASP A 147 19.17 -41.98 44.40
N THR A 148 18.96 -41.28 45.51
CA THR A 148 19.98 -40.63 46.37
C THR A 148 21.22 -40.08 45.62
N VAL A 149 21.09 -38.92 44.98
CA VAL A 149 22.25 -38.13 44.49
C VAL A 149 22.55 -37.00 45.46
N VAL A 150 23.83 -36.81 45.83
CA VAL A 150 24.27 -35.70 46.71
C VAL A 150 25.36 -34.89 46.02
N LEU A 151 25.02 -33.68 45.60
CA LEU A 151 25.94 -32.67 45.07
C LEU A 151 26.12 -31.59 46.13
N ARG A 152 27.26 -31.54 46.81
CA ARG A 152 27.45 -30.64 47.98
C ARG A 152 28.72 -29.82 47.92
N GLY A 153 28.66 -28.54 48.27
CA GLY A 153 29.86 -27.69 48.37
C GLY A 153 30.62 -27.53 47.05
N LEU A 154 29.93 -27.64 45.92
CA LEU A 154 30.56 -27.60 44.60
C LEU A 154 30.81 -26.16 44.15
N THR A 155 31.91 -25.92 43.44
CA THR A 155 32.22 -24.60 42.85
C THR A 155 32.49 -24.71 41.35
N PHE A 156 31.91 -23.80 40.59
CA PHE A 156 32.04 -23.76 39.14
C PHE A 156 32.75 -22.49 38.67
N THR A 157 33.35 -22.54 37.49
CA THR A 157 33.92 -21.36 36.82
C THR A 157 33.83 -21.53 35.31
N ASN A 158 33.25 -20.54 34.63
CA ASN A 158 33.21 -20.43 33.17
C ASN A 158 32.57 -21.66 32.48
N CYS A 159 31.48 -22.17 33.03
CA CYS A 159 30.68 -23.24 32.41
C CYS A 159 29.48 -22.64 31.65
N ASP A 160 28.97 -23.36 30.65
CA ASP A 160 27.68 -23.06 30.03
C ASP A 160 26.53 -23.54 30.91
N THR A 161 26.69 -24.75 31.43
CA THR A 161 25.75 -25.40 32.34
C THR A 161 26.55 -25.97 33.50
N ASN A 162 26.25 -25.55 34.73
CA ASN A 162 26.98 -26.02 35.91
C ASN A 162 26.63 -27.48 36.22
N ILE A 163 25.34 -27.75 36.46
CA ILE A 163 24.81 -29.08 36.74
C ILE A 163 23.64 -29.37 35.80
N ALA A 164 23.72 -30.50 35.07
CA ALA A 164 22.63 -31.04 34.28
C ALA A 164 22.29 -32.47 34.69
N PHE A 165 21.02 -32.85 34.50
CA PHE A 165 20.55 -34.22 34.67
C PHE A 165 19.38 -34.52 33.74
N ASN A 166 19.02 -35.80 33.60
CA ASN A 166 17.85 -36.21 32.84
C ASN A 166 17.20 -37.51 33.36
N ARG A 167 15.91 -37.65 33.06
CA ARG A 167 14.98 -38.72 33.46
C ARG A 167 14.88 -38.93 34.98
N GLN A 168 14.42 -40.10 35.40
CA GLN A 168 13.83 -40.39 36.71
C GLN A 168 14.84 -40.33 37.88
N VAL A 169 15.32 -39.14 38.20
CA VAL A 169 16.04 -38.86 39.44
C VAL A 169 15.02 -38.75 40.57
N LYS A 170 14.88 -39.80 41.39
CA LYS A 170 13.89 -39.87 42.49
C LYS A 170 14.18 -38.88 43.61
N ASN A 171 15.45 -38.82 44.04
CA ASN A 171 15.92 -37.99 45.16
C ASN A 171 17.30 -37.39 44.82
N MET A 172 17.35 -36.11 44.46
CA MET A 172 18.61 -35.36 44.37
C MET A 172 18.69 -34.29 45.47
N THR A 173 19.85 -34.14 46.09
CA THR A 173 20.19 -33.02 46.97
C THR A 173 21.30 -32.19 46.34
N VAL A 174 21.08 -30.89 46.18
CA VAL A 174 22.10 -29.92 45.78
C VAL A 174 22.28 -28.93 46.93
N ASP A 175 23.40 -28.99 47.66
CA ASP A 175 23.56 -28.30 48.95
C ASP A 175 24.85 -27.46 49.05
N LYS A 176 24.76 -26.17 49.33
CA LYS A 176 25.91 -25.25 49.53
C LYS A 176 26.85 -25.08 48.32
N CYS A 177 26.34 -25.32 47.11
CA CYS A 177 27.10 -25.13 45.87
C CYS A 177 27.09 -23.65 45.44
N ASP A 178 28.18 -23.21 44.81
CA ASP A 178 28.27 -21.92 44.11
C ASP A 178 27.97 -22.10 42.62
N LEU A 179 26.70 -21.87 42.28
CA LEU A 179 26.12 -21.94 40.93
C LEU A 179 26.00 -20.54 40.30
N SER A 180 26.80 -19.55 40.74
CA SER A 180 26.67 -18.16 40.29
C SER A 180 27.43 -17.78 39.02
N THR A 181 28.15 -18.72 38.40
CA THR A 181 28.83 -18.48 37.12
C THR A 181 28.39 -19.51 36.08
N TYR A 182 27.51 -19.12 35.17
CA TYR A 182 27.11 -19.85 33.98
C TYR A 182 26.77 -18.91 32.81
N SER A 183 26.76 -19.44 31.58
CA SER A 183 26.27 -18.72 30.40
C SER A 183 24.83 -19.10 30.02
N VAL A 184 24.38 -20.33 30.33
CA VAL A 184 23.04 -20.86 30.00
C VAL A 184 22.27 -21.32 31.25
N TYR A 185 22.79 -22.28 32.03
CA TYR A 185 22.04 -22.92 33.13
C TYR A 185 22.83 -23.09 34.43
N GLY A 186 22.21 -22.71 35.57
CA GLY A 186 22.72 -23.02 36.90
C GLY A 186 22.45 -24.47 37.33
N LEU A 187 21.21 -24.93 37.12
CA LEU A 187 20.77 -26.31 37.39
C LEU A 187 19.60 -26.66 36.44
N VAL A 188 19.71 -27.74 35.66
CA VAL A 188 18.73 -28.04 34.60
C VAL A 188 18.40 -29.53 34.47
N ASN A 189 17.10 -29.84 34.34
CA ASN A 189 16.59 -31.11 33.82
C ASN A 189 16.31 -30.95 32.32
N TYR A 190 16.84 -31.85 31.49
CA TYR A 190 16.65 -31.77 30.03
C TYR A 190 15.46 -32.59 29.48
N THR A 191 14.55 -33.10 30.33
CA THR A 191 13.59 -34.15 29.92
C THR A 191 12.21 -34.13 30.59
N ASP A 192 11.86 -33.09 31.35
CA ASP A 192 10.53 -32.86 31.96
C ASP A 192 9.94 -33.98 32.85
N GLN A 193 10.69 -35.05 33.11
CA GLN A 193 10.28 -36.18 33.94
C GLN A 193 11.36 -36.48 34.98
N GLY A 194 11.00 -36.37 36.26
CA GLY A 194 11.90 -36.54 37.40
C GLY A 194 11.11 -36.65 38.71
N GLY A 195 11.80 -37.00 39.79
CA GLY A 195 11.31 -36.96 41.17
C GLY A 195 11.74 -35.68 41.91
N ALA A 196 11.94 -35.78 43.22
CA ALA A 196 12.16 -34.64 44.08
C ALA A 196 13.62 -34.13 44.03
N ILE A 197 13.77 -32.81 43.87
CA ILE A 197 15.07 -32.12 43.90
C ILE A 197 15.10 -31.14 45.06
N ASN A 198 15.98 -31.42 46.03
CA ASN A 198 16.21 -30.66 47.25
C ASN A 198 17.41 -29.71 47.07
N ALA A 199 17.15 -28.53 46.51
CA ALA A 199 18.18 -27.50 46.26
C ALA A 199 18.26 -26.50 47.42
N ASN A 200 19.23 -26.69 48.33
CA ASN A 200 19.33 -25.98 49.60
C ASN A 200 20.64 -25.17 49.73
N ASN A 201 20.61 -24.02 50.39
CA ASN A 201 21.82 -23.23 50.75
C ASN A 201 22.76 -22.82 49.59
N ASN A 202 22.34 -22.93 48.33
CA ASN A 202 23.17 -22.66 47.15
C ASN A 202 23.25 -21.16 46.83
N LYS A 203 24.39 -20.72 46.27
CA LYS A 203 24.60 -19.38 45.72
C LYS A 203 24.30 -19.40 44.21
N TRP A 204 23.55 -18.41 43.71
CA TRP A 204 23.07 -18.34 42.31
C TRP A 204 23.51 -17.04 41.63
N GLN A 205 23.29 -16.94 40.31
CA GLN A 205 23.75 -15.83 39.46
C GLN A 205 22.79 -14.62 39.47
N ASN A 206 23.34 -13.43 39.24
CA ASN A 206 22.57 -12.21 38.94
C ASN A 206 22.45 -12.06 37.40
N GLY A 207 21.23 -11.91 36.90
CA GLY A 207 20.91 -12.11 35.47
C GLY A 207 20.98 -10.84 34.61
N VAL A 208 21.88 -10.85 33.62
CA VAL A 208 21.76 -10.00 32.40
C VAL A 208 21.01 -10.76 31.29
N VAL A 209 20.85 -12.07 31.43
CA VAL A 209 20.03 -12.94 30.57
C VAL A 209 18.72 -13.26 31.31
N PRO A 210 17.52 -13.02 30.75
CA PRO A 210 16.26 -13.12 31.51
C PRO A 210 15.77 -14.54 31.84
N ASP A 211 16.26 -15.57 31.16
CA ASP A 211 15.61 -16.89 31.13
C ASP A 211 16.33 -18.00 31.93
N THR A 212 15.52 -18.81 32.62
CA THR A 212 15.80 -20.21 33.00
C THR A 212 17.00 -20.51 33.93
N THR A 213 17.08 -19.89 35.12
CA THR A 213 18.00 -20.34 36.19
C THR A 213 17.74 -21.80 36.65
N VAL A 214 16.48 -22.26 36.56
CA VAL A 214 16.05 -23.65 36.84
C VAL A 214 14.96 -24.07 35.85
N VAL A 215 15.04 -25.29 35.30
CA VAL A 215 13.96 -25.93 34.52
C VAL A 215 13.67 -27.33 35.05
N SER A 216 12.55 -27.47 35.76
CA SER A 216 11.62 -28.63 35.78
C SER A 216 10.56 -28.44 36.86
N GLY A 217 9.39 -29.09 36.71
CA GLY A 217 8.48 -29.28 37.85
C GLY A 217 9.09 -30.19 38.93
N GLY A 218 8.66 -30.04 40.18
CA GLY A 218 9.06 -30.93 41.29
C GLY A 218 10.17 -30.42 42.23
N LEU A 219 10.36 -29.09 42.37
CA LEU A 219 11.27 -28.55 43.39
C LEU A 219 10.63 -28.49 44.79
N LEU A 220 11.40 -28.92 45.78
CA LEU A 220 11.15 -28.74 47.22
C LEU A 220 12.39 -28.09 47.83
N THR A 221 12.27 -26.92 48.45
CA THR A 221 13.41 -26.20 49.06
C THR A 221 13.22 -26.03 50.57
N THR A 222 14.26 -26.35 51.34
CA THR A 222 14.24 -26.33 52.82
C THR A 222 15.58 -25.83 53.38
N GLY A 223 15.60 -24.65 54.01
CA GLY A 223 16.81 -24.07 54.58
C GLY A 223 16.78 -22.54 54.70
N ASN A 224 17.63 -22.00 55.57
CA ASN A 224 17.82 -20.56 55.78
C ASN A 224 18.52 -19.95 54.55
N ASN A 225 17.74 -19.66 53.51
CA ASN A 225 18.24 -19.13 52.25
C ASN A 225 18.64 -17.65 52.39
N ILE A 226 19.75 -17.28 51.74
CA ILE A 226 20.33 -15.93 51.75
C ILE A 226 20.44 -15.43 50.32
N ILE A 227 19.84 -14.28 50.02
CA ILE A 227 20.04 -13.56 48.75
C ILE A 227 21.06 -12.45 49.02
N SER A 228 22.12 -12.40 48.21
CA SER A 228 23.27 -11.49 48.38
C SER A 228 23.66 -10.83 47.06
N PHE A 229 24.42 -9.74 47.14
CA PHE A 229 24.84 -8.91 46.00
C PHE A 229 23.68 -8.27 45.22
N MET A 230 22.60 -7.91 45.93
CA MET A 230 21.54 -7.08 45.36
C MET A 230 22.06 -5.64 45.15
N PRO A 231 21.65 -4.94 44.07
CA PRO A 231 22.17 -3.61 43.73
C PRO A 231 21.75 -2.51 44.72
N SER A 232 20.66 -2.74 45.47
CA SER A 232 20.35 -2.10 46.75
C SER A 232 19.40 -3.02 47.53
N THR A 233 19.21 -2.76 48.83
CA THR A 233 18.13 -3.31 49.66
C THR A 233 17.09 -2.27 50.08
N ASP A 234 17.18 -1.03 49.59
CA ASP A 234 16.26 0.05 49.95
C ASP A 234 14.82 -0.28 49.52
N GLY A 235 13.85 0.15 50.33
CA GLY A 235 12.46 -0.31 50.24
C GLY A 235 12.17 -1.69 50.88
N ILE A 236 13.20 -2.48 51.21
CA ILE A 236 13.03 -3.78 51.92
C ILE A 236 13.14 -3.60 53.44
N PHE A 237 12.19 -4.18 54.18
CA PHE A 237 12.08 -4.14 55.64
C PHE A 237 12.10 -5.54 56.26
N ILE A 238 12.51 -5.65 57.53
CA ILE A 238 12.40 -6.91 58.30
C ILE A 238 10.91 -7.17 58.61
N GLY A 239 10.48 -8.44 58.49
CA GLY A 239 9.08 -8.85 58.55
C GLY A 239 8.30 -8.69 57.24
N MET A 240 8.87 -8.05 56.21
CA MET A 240 8.23 -7.89 54.91
C MET A 240 8.14 -9.24 54.18
N GLY A 241 6.99 -9.51 53.55
CA GLY A 241 6.81 -10.67 52.68
C GLY A 241 7.60 -10.55 51.37
N ILE A 242 8.08 -11.66 50.84
CA ILE A 242 8.87 -11.72 49.59
C ILE A 242 8.36 -12.86 48.70
N GLN A 243 8.39 -12.65 47.39
CA GLN A 243 7.78 -13.53 46.39
C GLN A 243 8.66 -13.62 45.13
N GLY A 244 8.65 -14.78 44.46
CA GLY A 244 9.40 -15.06 43.23
C GLY A 244 9.35 -16.54 42.89
N SER A 245 9.79 -16.94 41.69
CA SER A 245 9.68 -18.32 41.16
C SER A 245 10.58 -19.38 41.84
N GLY A 246 11.06 -19.09 43.06
CA GLY A 246 11.80 -19.97 43.94
C GLY A 246 11.73 -19.55 45.42
N ILE A 247 10.80 -18.66 45.78
CA ILE A 247 10.60 -18.14 47.14
C ILE A 247 9.23 -18.61 47.63
N PRO A 248 9.13 -19.35 48.75
CA PRO A 248 7.85 -19.86 49.25
C PRO A 248 6.81 -18.78 49.59
N PRO A 249 5.50 -19.09 49.46
CA PRO A 249 4.44 -18.25 50.01
C PRO A 249 4.65 -18.02 51.51
N ASN A 250 4.38 -16.79 51.98
CA ASN A 250 4.61 -16.35 53.36
C ASN A 250 6.09 -16.35 53.82
N THR A 251 7.08 -16.51 52.93
CA THR A 251 8.46 -16.17 53.26
C THR A 251 8.57 -14.70 53.63
N THR A 252 9.21 -14.42 54.78
CA THR A 252 9.46 -13.06 55.27
C THR A 252 10.95 -12.78 55.38
N VAL A 253 11.31 -11.49 55.26
CA VAL A 253 12.68 -11.01 55.53
C VAL A 253 12.95 -11.13 57.03
N THR A 254 13.80 -12.07 57.43
CA THR A 254 14.21 -12.25 58.84
C THR A 254 15.43 -11.40 59.22
N GLY A 255 16.14 -10.86 58.24
CA GLY A 255 17.29 -9.97 58.43
C GLY A 255 17.70 -9.26 57.14
N LYS A 256 18.35 -8.09 57.27
CA LYS A 256 18.82 -7.23 56.17
C LYS A 256 20.18 -6.60 56.51
N SER A 257 21.06 -6.52 55.52
CA SER A 257 22.23 -5.63 55.46
C SER A 257 22.19 -4.85 54.14
N PRO A 258 23.11 -3.90 53.83
CA PRO A 258 22.99 -3.04 52.65
C PRO A 258 22.71 -3.74 51.31
N ASN A 259 23.31 -4.92 51.07
CA ASN A 259 23.20 -5.68 49.80
C ASN A 259 22.76 -7.15 49.98
N THR A 260 22.21 -7.52 51.16
CA THR A 260 21.91 -8.93 51.52
C THR A 260 20.65 -9.04 52.38
N ILE A 261 19.85 -10.10 52.18
CA ILE A 261 18.66 -10.45 52.98
C ILE A 261 18.62 -11.93 53.38
N SER A 262 17.93 -12.22 54.49
CA SER A 262 17.71 -13.56 55.05
C SER A 262 16.23 -13.93 55.09
N MET A 263 15.89 -15.21 54.92
CA MET A 263 14.53 -15.69 54.63
C MET A 263 14.06 -16.85 55.53
N SER A 264 12.74 -17.09 55.58
CA SER A 264 12.06 -18.15 56.37
C SER A 264 11.56 -19.37 55.55
N ASN A 265 11.33 -20.51 56.23
CA ASN A 265 11.34 -21.88 55.69
C ASN A 265 10.01 -22.51 55.16
N ASN A 266 10.20 -23.50 54.27
CA ASN A 266 9.33 -24.63 53.85
C ASN A 266 8.11 -24.36 52.93
N ALA A 267 7.76 -25.35 52.08
CA ALA A 267 6.93 -25.15 50.88
C ALA A 267 6.13 -26.38 50.38
N THR A 268 5.08 -26.09 49.57
CA THR A 268 4.32 -26.90 48.57
C THR A 268 2.94 -26.22 48.39
N LEU A 269 2.17 -26.27 47.29
CA LEU A 269 2.34 -26.45 45.82
C LEU A 269 1.01 -25.90 45.20
N ASP A 270 0.71 -25.72 43.91
CA ASP A 270 1.32 -26.01 42.60
C ASP A 270 0.71 -25.05 41.53
N GLY A 271 1.17 -25.10 40.27
CA GLY A 271 0.47 -24.54 39.10
C GLY A 271 1.19 -23.43 38.31
N PHE A 272 1.47 -23.72 37.04
CA PHE A 272 2.01 -22.91 35.93
C PHE A 272 2.14 -21.35 36.09
N ILE A 273 3.30 -20.80 35.70
CA ILE A 273 3.62 -19.35 35.68
C ILE A 273 3.87 -18.90 34.23
N PRO A 274 3.40 -17.69 33.80
CA PRO A 274 4.26 -16.49 33.83
C PRO A 274 3.47 -15.23 34.27
N GLN A 275 4.01 -14.19 34.90
CA GLN A 275 5.32 -13.56 34.77
C GLN A 275 5.54 -12.61 35.98
N ILE A 276 6.81 -12.32 36.34
CA ILE A 276 7.22 -11.42 37.44
C ILE A 276 6.34 -10.17 37.61
N GLY A 277 5.89 -9.90 38.84
CA GLY A 277 5.12 -8.70 39.20
C GLY A 277 5.30 -8.34 40.68
N PHE A 278 5.52 -7.06 40.98
CA PHE A 278 5.71 -6.56 42.34
C PHE A 278 4.35 -6.44 43.06
N ALA A 279 4.22 -7.08 44.22
CA ALA A 279 3.07 -6.94 45.10
C ALA A 279 3.19 -5.67 45.96
N PHE A 280 2.90 -4.50 45.36
CA PHE A 280 2.83 -3.24 46.10
C PHE A 280 1.54 -3.18 46.95
N ASN A 281 1.68 -2.97 48.25
CA ASN A 281 0.56 -2.59 49.12
C ASN A 281 0.50 -1.07 49.22
N PHE A 282 -0.49 -0.45 48.57
CA PHE A 282 -0.63 1.00 48.53
C PHE A 282 -2.05 1.48 48.81
N SER A 283 -2.21 2.16 49.93
CA SER A 283 -3.33 3.08 50.18
C SER A 283 -3.12 4.48 49.55
N THR A 284 -1.90 4.79 49.05
CA THR A 284 -1.52 6.16 48.62
C THR A 284 -0.43 6.19 47.51
N SER A 285 -0.47 5.36 46.48
CA SER A 285 0.54 5.42 45.39
C SER A 285 0.01 4.90 44.04
N THR A 286 0.73 5.26 42.98
CA THR A 286 0.23 5.47 41.62
C THR A 286 0.83 4.55 40.56
N ASP A 287 1.66 3.58 40.92
CA ASP A 287 2.41 2.76 39.95
C ASP A 287 1.88 1.32 39.77
N LEU A 288 2.00 0.86 38.51
CA LEU A 288 1.56 -0.42 37.90
C LEU A 288 0.92 -1.49 38.81
N VAL A 289 -0.34 -1.83 38.51
CA VAL A 289 -1.10 -2.89 39.20
C VAL A 289 -1.34 -4.10 38.28
N ARG A 290 -0.51 -5.13 38.42
CA ARG A 290 -0.73 -6.45 37.81
C ARG A 290 -1.72 -7.28 38.65
N THR A 291 -3.02 -7.20 38.36
CA THR A 291 -4.06 -8.04 39.00
C THR A 291 -4.50 -9.21 38.13
N SER A 292 -4.45 -10.43 38.68
CA SER A 292 -5.14 -11.61 38.14
C SER A 292 -6.64 -11.52 38.44
N LEU A 293 -7.41 -11.10 37.43
CA LEU A 293 -8.69 -10.40 37.61
C LEU A 293 -9.91 -11.35 37.55
N ASN A 294 -9.96 -12.36 38.42
CA ASN A 294 -11.11 -13.28 38.52
C ASN A 294 -12.26 -12.75 39.40
N THR A 295 -11.99 -11.79 40.29
CA THR A 295 -13.01 -11.14 41.13
C THR A 295 -12.69 -9.66 41.35
N ILE A 296 -13.40 -8.77 40.66
CA ILE A 296 -13.57 -7.38 41.08
C ILE A 296 -15.05 -7.14 41.33
N SER A 297 -15.38 -6.68 42.53
CA SER A 297 -16.74 -6.28 42.89
C SER A 297 -17.12 -4.97 42.20
N THR A 298 -18.37 -4.89 41.77
CA THR A 298 -18.95 -3.70 41.13
C THR A 298 -18.88 -2.50 42.07
N GLY A 299 -18.01 -1.53 41.78
CA GLY A 299 -17.93 -0.25 42.50
C GLY A 299 -16.53 0.31 42.75
N ASN A 300 -15.46 -0.50 42.64
CA ASN A 300 -14.08 -0.01 42.82
C ASN A 300 -13.37 0.25 41.47
N PRO A 301 -12.65 1.39 41.32
CA PRO A 301 -12.04 1.80 40.06
C PRO A 301 -10.68 1.15 39.79
N LEU A 302 -10.25 1.16 38.53
CA LEU A 302 -9.07 0.43 38.05
C LEU A 302 -7.85 1.36 37.80
N PRO A 303 -6.59 0.90 38.08
CA PRO A 303 -5.37 1.72 37.91
C PRO A 303 -4.75 1.68 36.50
N HIS A 304 -3.70 2.49 36.31
CA HIS A 304 -3.05 2.89 35.04
C HIS A 304 -2.72 1.80 33.99
N SER A 305 -2.62 0.52 34.33
CA SER A 305 -2.35 -0.54 33.34
C SER A 305 -2.79 -1.91 33.81
N ILE A 306 -3.55 -2.59 32.95
CA ILE A 306 -4.12 -3.93 33.19
C ILE A 306 -3.55 -4.87 32.14
N ILE A 307 -3.22 -6.10 32.52
CA ILE A 307 -2.80 -7.16 31.59
C ILE A 307 -3.71 -8.36 31.80
N ASN A 308 -4.59 -8.65 30.84
CA ASN A 308 -5.37 -9.90 30.84
C ASN A 308 -4.47 -11.08 30.45
N GLN A 309 -4.09 -11.92 31.41
CA GLN A 309 -3.17 -13.05 31.16
C GLN A 309 -3.87 -14.36 30.77
N GLY A 310 -5.21 -14.45 30.81
CA GLY A 310 -5.92 -15.73 30.64
C GLY A 310 -6.74 -15.88 29.36
N ASN A 311 -6.87 -14.82 28.54
CA ASN A 311 -7.78 -14.77 27.39
C ASN A 311 -9.25 -15.15 27.75
N VAL A 312 -9.66 -14.88 28.98
CA VAL A 312 -10.95 -15.29 29.55
C VAL A 312 -12.05 -14.33 29.11
N SER A 313 -13.25 -14.86 28.87
CA SER A 313 -14.46 -14.07 28.63
C SER A 313 -14.89 -13.32 29.90
N PHE A 314 -14.50 -12.05 30.01
CA PHE A 314 -14.98 -11.13 31.05
C PHE A 314 -16.47 -10.80 30.82
N PRO A 315 -17.41 -11.18 31.72
CA PRO A 315 -18.84 -10.89 31.54
C PRO A 315 -19.19 -9.39 31.63
N ASN A 316 -18.27 -8.55 32.14
CA ASN A 316 -18.51 -7.13 32.48
C ASN A 316 -17.46 -6.17 31.88
N LEU A 317 -16.74 -6.55 30.81
CA LEU A 317 -15.56 -5.81 30.33
C LEU A 317 -15.81 -4.34 29.99
N ALA A 318 -16.97 -3.99 29.42
CA ALA A 318 -17.35 -2.60 29.16
C ALA A 318 -17.29 -1.75 30.44
N SER A 319 -17.83 -2.26 31.56
CA SER A 319 -17.81 -1.56 32.85
C SER A 319 -16.41 -1.49 33.48
N ALA A 320 -15.53 -2.45 33.19
CA ALA A 320 -14.15 -2.44 33.66
C ALA A 320 -13.33 -1.35 32.95
N ILE A 321 -13.45 -1.25 31.62
CA ILE A 321 -12.83 -0.17 30.83
C ILE A 321 -13.40 1.20 31.26
N SER A 322 -14.71 1.26 31.51
CA SER A 322 -15.42 2.46 31.99
C SER A 322 -15.17 2.82 33.46
N GLY A 323 -14.42 1.98 34.19
CA GLY A 323 -14.08 2.17 35.60
C GLY A 323 -12.63 2.63 35.83
N THR A 324 -11.91 3.04 34.79
CA THR A 324 -10.52 3.49 34.90
C THR A 324 -10.44 4.89 35.51
N ASN A 325 -9.93 5.01 36.74
CA ASN A 325 -9.90 6.31 37.45
C ASN A 325 -8.94 7.32 36.82
N SER A 326 -7.95 6.81 36.08
CA SER A 326 -6.81 7.54 35.54
C SER A 326 -6.29 6.85 34.28
N GLY A 327 -5.68 7.62 33.38
CA GLY A 327 -5.26 7.17 32.06
C GLY A 327 -4.10 6.16 32.05
N GLY A 328 -3.83 5.55 30.90
CA GLY A 328 -2.74 4.57 30.74
C GLY A 328 -3.03 3.49 29.69
N THR A 329 -2.47 2.28 29.82
CA THR A 329 -2.56 1.23 28.79
C THR A 329 -3.17 -0.09 29.29
N ILE A 330 -4.26 -0.52 28.67
CA ILE A 330 -4.84 -1.87 28.88
C ILE A 330 -4.32 -2.81 27.79
N TRP A 331 -3.66 -3.89 28.22
CA TRP A 331 -3.09 -4.93 27.38
C TRP A 331 -3.93 -6.22 27.41
N ASN A 332 -3.86 -6.95 26.30
CA ASN A 332 -4.57 -8.22 26.06
C ASN A 332 -6.10 -8.09 26.15
N VAL A 333 -6.67 -6.99 25.68
CA VAL A 333 -8.13 -6.85 25.50
C VAL A 333 -8.63 -8.01 24.63
N PRO A 334 -9.59 -8.84 25.07
CA PRO A 334 -10.03 -10.01 24.31
C PRO A 334 -10.51 -9.70 22.89
N SER A 335 -10.36 -10.70 22.02
CA SER A 335 -11.05 -10.75 20.74
C SER A 335 -12.54 -11.05 20.93
N GLY A 336 -13.37 -10.67 19.94
CA GLY A 336 -14.83 -10.84 19.99
C GLY A 336 -15.56 -9.60 20.52
N VAL A 337 -16.83 -9.77 20.88
CA VAL A 337 -17.72 -8.66 21.26
C VAL A 337 -17.63 -8.34 22.75
N ILE A 338 -17.45 -7.06 23.06
CA ILE A 338 -17.58 -6.44 24.38
C ILE A 338 -19.02 -5.90 24.48
N PRO A 339 -19.92 -6.57 25.23
CA PRO A 339 -21.32 -6.18 25.29
C PRO A 339 -21.56 -4.93 26.15
N GLY A 340 -22.59 -4.16 25.80
CA GLY A 340 -22.97 -2.91 26.45
C GLY A 340 -22.12 -1.69 26.10
N ASN A 341 -22.47 -0.55 26.68
CA ASN A 341 -21.80 0.73 26.44
C ASN A 341 -20.48 0.83 27.20
N THR A 342 -19.39 0.95 26.44
CA THR A 342 -18.05 1.25 26.95
C THR A 342 -17.81 2.75 26.89
N ILE A 343 -17.61 3.38 28.04
CA ILE A 343 -17.35 4.82 28.17
C ILE A 343 -15.89 5.03 28.53
N ILE A 344 -15.17 5.88 27.80
CA ILE A 344 -13.77 6.23 28.07
C ILE A 344 -13.71 7.72 28.44
N ASP A 345 -13.54 8.03 29.74
CA ASP A 345 -13.45 9.40 30.28
C ASP A 345 -12.02 9.80 30.72
N ARG A 346 -11.03 8.93 30.49
CA ARG A 346 -9.59 9.14 30.71
C ARG A 346 -8.79 8.73 29.48
N ASP A 347 -7.62 9.33 29.30
CA ASP A 347 -6.75 9.01 28.15
C ASP A 347 -6.26 7.55 28.26
N LEU A 348 -6.77 6.67 27.39
CA LEU A 348 -6.46 5.24 27.39
C LEU A 348 -5.80 4.81 26.09
N ARG A 349 -4.81 3.93 26.18
CA ARG A 349 -4.37 3.08 25.08
C ARG A 349 -4.92 1.67 25.30
N LEU A 350 -5.52 1.08 24.27
CA LEU A 350 -6.02 -0.29 24.31
C LEU A 350 -5.22 -1.16 23.34
N VAL A 351 -4.89 -2.40 23.74
CA VAL A 351 -4.13 -3.36 22.92
C VAL A 351 -4.73 -4.75 23.08
N SER A 352 -5.13 -5.38 21.97
CA SER A 352 -5.60 -6.78 21.92
C SER A 352 -4.48 -7.75 21.51
N PRO A 353 -4.53 -9.04 21.92
CA PRO A 353 -3.48 -10.00 21.61
C PRO A 353 -3.71 -10.60 20.21
N GLY A 354 -2.89 -10.19 19.24
CA GLY A 354 -2.88 -10.76 17.89
C GLY A 354 -3.44 -9.83 16.82
N ALA A 355 -2.64 -8.83 16.42
CA ALA A 355 -2.86 -8.06 15.20
C ALA A 355 -2.01 -8.66 14.07
N GLY A 356 -2.68 -9.26 13.08
CA GLY A 356 -2.08 -9.75 11.84
C GLY A 356 -3.06 -9.49 10.70
N PHE A 357 -2.57 -8.94 9.59
CA PHE A 357 -3.42 -8.48 8.49
C PHE A 357 -4.36 -9.59 7.96
N LEU A 358 -5.63 -9.21 7.77
CA LEU A 358 -6.74 -9.94 7.10
C LEU A 358 -7.58 -10.90 7.97
N HIS A 359 -8.91 -10.73 7.86
CA HIS A 359 -10.01 -11.60 8.31
C HIS A 359 -10.41 -11.57 9.80
N SER A 360 -11.17 -10.54 10.19
CA SER A 360 -12.55 -10.58 10.75
C SER A 360 -12.98 -11.59 11.84
N GLY A 361 -12.13 -12.47 12.36
CA GLY A 361 -12.47 -13.44 13.42
C GLY A 361 -11.93 -13.08 14.80
N SER A 362 -10.87 -12.26 14.87
CA SER A 362 -10.05 -12.09 16.09
C SER A 362 -9.88 -10.64 16.56
N GLN A 363 -10.61 -9.68 15.99
CA GLN A 363 -10.54 -8.27 16.44
C GLN A 363 -11.43 -8.04 17.68
N THR A 364 -11.10 -7.04 18.50
CA THR A 364 -11.97 -6.57 19.58
C THR A 364 -13.10 -5.73 18.98
N THR A 365 -14.35 -6.03 19.33
CA THR A 365 -15.55 -5.32 18.85
C THR A 365 -16.31 -4.77 20.04
N PHE A 366 -16.40 -3.45 20.17
CA PHE A 366 -17.28 -2.82 21.15
C PHE A 366 -18.72 -2.88 20.65
N GLU A 367 -19.68 -3.21 21.50
CA GLU A 367 -21.09 -3.10 21.14
C GLU A 367 -21.45 -1.61 20.96
N ASP A 368 -21.30 -0.83 22.02
CA ASP A 368 -21.37 0.64 21.99
C ASP A 368 -20.07 1.23 22.57
N LEU A 369 -19.52 2.27 21.94
CA LEU A 369 -18.30 2.94 22.38
C LEU A 369 -18.46 4.46 22.42
N THR A 370 -18.33 5.03 23.62
CA THR A 370 -18.35 6.47 23.89
C THR A 370 -16.99 6.92 24.41
N ILE A 371 -16.41 7.96 23.83
CA ILE A 371 -15.21 8.62 24.35
C ILE A 371 -15.63 10.02 24.81
N SER A 372 -15.45 10.35 26.09
CA SER A 372 -16.05 11.50 26.75
C SER A 372 -14.97 12.40 27.38
N GLY A 373 -14.52 13.41 26.63
CA GLY A 373 -13.48 14.34 27.10
C GLY A 373 -12.06 13.76 27.17
N ALA A 374 -11.83 12.61 26.54
CA ALA A 374 -10.57 11.86 26.56
C ALA A 374 -10.06 11.46 25.16
N THR A 375 -8.85 10.93 25.09
CA THR A 375 -8.22 10.30 23.94
C THR A 375 -8.17 8.78 24.09
N LEU A 376 -8.74 8.04 23.13
CA LEU A 376 -8.43 6.62 22.94
C LEU A 376 -7.27 6.48 21.94
N GLN A 377 -6.16 5.84 22.32
CA GLN A 377 -5.14 5.38 21.39
C GLN A 377 -5.33 3.88 21.09
N MET A 378 -5.42 3.55 19.81
CA MET A 378 -5.44 2.16 19.36
C MET A 378 -4.02 1.58 19.37
N GLY A 379 -3.90 0.32 19.76
CA GLY A 379 -2.69 -0.50 19.63
C GLY A 379 -2.93 -1.81 18.87
N SER A 380 -4.11 -1.96 18.27
CA SER A 380 -4.54 -3.06 17.41
C SER A 380 -5.85 -2.69 16.69
N ASP A 381 -6.33 -3.55 15.79
CA ASP A 381 -7.61 -3.37 15.07
C ASP A 381 -8.83 -3.44 16.01
N PHE A 382 -9.75 -2.47 15.89
CA PHE A 382 -11.00 -2.42 16.65
C PHE A 382 -12.22 -2.25 15.76
N ALA A 383 -13.36 -2.73 16.25
CA ALA A 383 -14.67 -2.46 15.67
C ALA A 383 -15.66 -1.87 16.68
N VAL A 384 -16.68 -1.16 16.17
CA VAL A 384 -17.86 -0.71 16.94
C VAL A 384 -19.14 -1.16 16.23
N GLN A 385 -20.02 -1.85 16.94
CA GLN A 385 -21.16 -2.57 16.36
C GLN A 385 -22.42 -1.71 16.21
N ASN A 386 -22.81 -0.97 17.25
CA ASN A 386 -24.10 -0.29 17.36
C ASN A 386 -23.96 1.23 17.25
N ASN A 387 -23.28 1.89 18.21
CA ASN A 387 -23.02 3.34 18.18
C ASN A 387 -21.58 3.69 18.59
N PHE A 388 -20.95 4.59 17.84
CA PHE A 388 -19.66 5.19 18.16
C PHE A 388 -19.81 6.70 18.41
N THR A 389 -19.41 7.18 19.58
CA THR A 389 -19.38 8.61 19.95
C THR A 389 -17.95 9.04 20.26
N PRO A 390 -17.19 9.55 19.28
CA PRO A 390 -15.81 10.01 19.49
C PRO A 390 -15.73 11.38 20.19
N ASN A 391 -14.72 11.53 21.04
CA ASN A 391 -14.14 12.82 21.45
C ASN A 391 -12.76 12.98 20.82
N ARG A 392 -11.85 12.04 21.07
CA ARG A 392 -10.62 11.89 20.32
C ARG A 392 -10.20 10.43 20.24
N ILE A 393 -9.90 9.94 19.05
CA ILE A 393 -9.34 8.59 18.84
C ILE A 393 -8.11 8.66 17.94
N VAL A 394 -7.04 7.96 18.27
CA VAL A 394 -5.82 7.84 17.47
C VAL A 394 -5.74 6.42 16.94
N ILE A 395 -5.88 6.24 15.63
CA ILE A 395 -5.83 4.91 14.99
C ILE A 395 -4.40 4.36 15.03
N GLY A 396 -3.38 5.21 14.87
CA GLY A 396 -1.99 4.76 14.82
C GLY A 396 -1.61 4.11 13.50
N GLU A 397 -0.43 3.49 13.46
CA GLU A 397 0.12 2.85 12.26
C GLU A 397 -0.28 1.38 12.17
N ASP A 398 -0.66 0.93 10.97
CA ASP A 398 -1.03 -0.45 10.68
C ASP A 398 -2.17 -0.99 11.56
N HIS A 399 -3.15 -0.13 11.85
CA HIS A 399 -4.39 -0.46 12.53
C HIS A 399 -5.62 0.04 11.75
N THR A 400 -6.73 -0.66 11.95
CA THR A 400 -8.01 -0.47 11.27
C THR A 400 -9.11 -0.16 12.27
N LEU A 401 -9.82 0.95 12.07
CA LEU A 401 -11.05 1.27 12.81
C LEU A 401 -12.29 0.90 11.99
N SER A 402 -13.04 -0.10 12.44
CA SER A 402 -14.23 -0.64 11.77
C SER A 402 -15.53 -0.16 12.43
N ILE A 403 -16.34 0.63 11.72
CA ILE A 403 -17.65 1.09 12.20
C ILE A 403 -18.76 0.33 11.45
N LEU A 404 -19.45 -0.56 12.15
CA LEU A 404 -20.64 -1.27 11.64
C LEU A 404 -21.92 -0.50 11.98
N GLY A 405 -21.89 0.20 13.12
CA GLY A 405 -22.98 0.99 13.69
C GLY A 405 -23.12 2.41 13.15
N ALA A 406 -23.91 3.22 13.85
CA ALA A 406 -23.92 4.67 13.69
C ALA A 406 -22.62 5.29 14.23
N ILE A 407 -22.19 6.42 13.64
CA ILE A 407 -21.23 7.35 14.27
C ILE A 407 -21.97 8.64 14.62
N VAL A 408 -21.86 9.07 15.87
CA VAL A 408 -22.37 10.37 16.33
C VAL A 408 -21.37 11.46 15.91
N PRO A 409 -21.78 12.47 15.12
CA PRO A 409 -20.84 13.50 14.65
C PRO A 409 -20.35 14.38 15.82
N GLY A 410 -19.02 14.50 15.94
CA GLY A 410 -18.35 15.19 17.04
C GLY A 410 -16.92 14.67 17.21
N GLY A 411 -16.07 15.41 17.93
CA GLY A 411 -14.70 14.98 18.21
C GLY A 411 -13.79 14.83 16.97
N GLU A 412 -12.62 14.24 17.18
CA GLU A 412 -11.55 14.06 16.19
C GLU A 412 -11.14 12.59 16.05
N ILE A 413 -10.95 12.12 14.81
CA ILE A 413 -10.25 10.87 14.50
C ILE A 413 -8.86 11.25 13.97
N VAL A 414 -7.80 10.71 14.57
CA VAL A 414 -6.42 10.93 14.15
C VAL A 414 -5.93 9.68 13.42
N GLY A 415 -5.84 9.79 12.09
CA GLY A 415 -5.26 8.78 11.22
C GLY A 415 -3.84 9.15 10.78
N GLY A 416 -3.49 8.74 9.57
CA GLY A 416 -2.17 8.93 8.97
C GLY A 416 -1.97 8.07 7.73
N LEU A 417 -0.73 8.05 7.21
CA LEU A 417 -0.36 7.33 5.98
C LEU A 417 -0.43 5.80 6.09
N ASN A 418 -0.58 5.27 7.31
CA ASN A 418 -0.64 3.85 7.64
C ASN A 418 -1.94 3.44 8.38
N SER A 419 -2.89 4.37 8.57
CA SER A 419 -4.15 4.12 9.28
C SER A 419 -5.28 3.79 8.31
N ASP A 420 -6.07 2.74 8.58
CA ASP A 420 -7.21 2.35 7.76
C ASP A 420 -8.55 2.53 8.51
N MET A 421 -9.64 2.79 7.78
CA MET A 421 -11.02 2.78 8.31
C MET A 421 -11.94 1.95 7.42
N PHE A 422 -12.88 1.25 8.05
CA PHE A 422 -13.92 0.46 7.38
C PHE A 422 -15.31 0.87 7.88
N PHE A 423 -16.23 1.19 6.96
CA PHE A 423 -17.66 1.35 7.25
C PHE A 423 -18.44 0.17 6.68
N GLY A 424 -19.10 -0.59 7.55
CA GLY A 424 -19.95 -1.73 7.19
C GLY A 424 -21.36 -1.61 7.76
N GLY A 425 -22.10 -2.73 7.77
CA GLY A 425 -23.42 -2.84 8.39
C GLY A 425 -24.58 -2.24 7.59
N SER A 426 -25.80 -2.41 8.11
CA SER A 426 -27.06 -1.93 7.54
C SER A 426 -27.52 -0.58 8.10
N SER A 427 -26.76 -0.01 9.03
CA SER A 427 -27.01 1.27 9.71
C SER A 427 -27.31 2.43 8.75
N ALA A 428 -28.06 3.42 9.23
CA ALA A 428 -28.36 4.64 8.49
C ALA A 428 -27.10 5.44 8.12
N SER A 429 -27.23 6.36 7.16
CA SER A 429 -26.17 7.31 6.83
C SER A 429 -25.90 8.22 8.03
N THR A 430 -24.62 8.46 8.31
CA THR A 430 -24.14 9.29 9.42
C THR A 430 -22.94 10.10 8.95
N ASN A 431 -22.63 11.21 9.61
CA ASN A 431 -21.48 12.03 9.23
C ASN A 431 -20.21 11.48 9.92
N LEU A 432 -19.25 11.00 9.13
CA LEU A 432 -17.87 10.81 9.55
C LEU A 432 -17.32 12.14 10.04
N THR A 433 -16.94 12.20 11.33
CA THR A 433 -16.33 13.38 11.94
C THR A 433 -14.94 13.69 11.35
N THR A 434 -14.36 14.84 11.71
CA THR A 434 -13.04 15.30 11.24
C THR A 434 -11.96 14.23 11.40
N VAL A 435 -11.27 13.90 10.31
CA VAL A 435 -10.14 12.97 10.29
C VAL A 435 -8.82 13.71 10.11
N GLN A 436 -8.14 14.00 11.21
CA GLN A 436 -6.80 14.57 11.24
C GLN A 436 -5.79 13.58 10.62
N GLY A 437 -4.79 14.09 9.88
CA GLY A 437 -3.77 13.27 9.21
C GLY A 437 -4.24 12.57 7.92
N GLY A 438 -5.56 12.38 7.73
CA GLY A 438 -6.11 11.57 6.64
C GLY A 438 -5.98 10.07 6.90
N LEU A 439 -6.12 9.26 5.85
CA LEU A 439 -6.03 7.79 5.93
C LEU A 439 -5.17 7.21 4.80
N ARG A 440 -4.66 6.01 5.05
CA ARG A 440 -4.22 5.08 4.01
C ARG A 440 -5.42 4.61 3.21
N THR A 441 -6.33 3.85 3.84
CA THR A 441 -7.55 3.33 3.21
C THR A 441 -8.79 3.82 3.92
N LEU A 442 -9.77 4.30 3.15
CA LEU A 442 -11.17 4.27 3.56
C LEU A 442 -11.87 3.18 2.76
N GLN A 443 -12.51 2.24 3.44
CA GLN A 443 -13.39 1.26 2.83
C GLN A 443 -14.84 1.51 3.25
N VAL A 444 -15.78 1.52 2.29
CA VAL A 444 -17.21 1.72 2.56
C VAL A 444 -18.03 0.61 1.90
N ASN A 445 -18.68 -0.22 2.70
CA ASN A 445 -19.60 -1.29 2.31
C ASN A 445 -20.92 -1.17 3.11
N ARG A 446 -21.57 -0.02 2.97
CA ARG A 446 -22.83 0.35 3.65
C ARG A 446 -23.77 0.99 2.64
N ALA A 447 -24.94 0.38 2.43
CA ALA A 447 -25.91 0.79 1.40
C ALA A 447 -26.46 2.21 1.59
N ASN A 448 -26.60 2.66 2.83
CA ASN A 448 -27.00 4.04 3.15
C ASN A 448 -25.83 5.05 3.04
N GLY A 449 -24.61 4.56 2.82
CA GLY A 449 -23.38 5.34 2.74
C GLY A 449 -22.91 5.93 4.07
N ILE A 450 -21.89 6.77 3.97
CA ILE A 450 -21.39 7.65 5.02
C ILE A 450 -21.18 9.05 4.41
N ALA A 451 -21.39 10.12 5.18
CA ALA A 451 -21.19 11.50 4.73
C ALA A 451 -19.96 12.13 5.38
N LEU A 452 -19.30 13.08 4.72
CA LEU A 452 -18.16 13.82 5.29
C LEU A 452 -18.62 15.04 6.10
N ALA A 453 -18.26 15.11 7.39
CA ALA A 453 -18.37 16.35 8.17
C ALA A 453 -17.29 17.38 7.82
N ASP A 454 -16.10 16.93 7.41
CA ASP A 454 -14.95 17.75 7.01
C ASP A 454 -14.19 17.09 5.83
N SER A 455 -13.32 17.84 5.17
CA SER A 455 -12.59 17.41 3.97
C SER A 455 -11.50 16.37 4.24
N LEU A 456 -11.58 15.22 3.57
CA LEU A 456 -10.78 14.03 3.86
C LEU A 456 -9.62 13.84 2.87
N ARG A 457 -8.46 13.36 3.34
CA ARG A 457 -7.30 12.95 2.52
C ARG A 457 -7.14 11.43 2.53
N LEU A 458 -7.03 10.81 1.35
CA LEU A 458 -6.91 9.36 1.17
C LEU A 458 -5.76 8.97 0.23
N HIS A 459 -5.21 7.78 0.46
CA HIS A 459 -4.34 7.07 -0.50
C HIS A 459 -5.10 5.96 -1.24
N ARG A 460 -6.14 5.37 -0.64
CA ARG A 460 -6.92 4.29 -1.21
C ARG A 460 -8.40 4.42 -0.81
N LEU A 461 -9.30 4.31 -1.78
CA LEU A 461 -10.75 4.28 -1.56
C LEU A 461 -11.33 2.97 -2.07
N LEU A 462 -11.87 2.15 -1.19
CA LEU A 462 -12.45 0.84 -1.54
C LEU A 462 -13.95 0.84 -1.29
N PHE A 463 -14.76 0.62 -2.31
CA PHE A 463 -16.18 0.36 -2.11
C PHE A 463 -16.46 -1.13 -2.02
N GLY A 464 -17.48 -1.49 -1.24
CA GLY A 464 -18.15 -2.79 -1.35
C GLY A 464 -19.19 -2.79 -2.48
N GLN A 465 -20.16 -3.70 -2.46
CA GLN A 465 -21.16 -3.79 -3.54
C GLN A 465 -22.13 -2.60 -3.58
N ASN A 466 -22.39 -1.96 -2.43
CA ASN A 466 -23.29 -0.82 -2.28
C ASN A 466 -22.64 0.25 -1.38
N GLY A 467 -21.47 0.76 -1.75
CA GLY A 467 -20.68 1.68 -0.94
C GLY A 467 -20.81 3.12 -1.40
N LEU A 468 -21.38 4.00 -0.57
CA LEU A 468 -21.58 5.41 -0.91
C LEU A 468 -20.82 6.33 0.04
N LEU A 469 -20.14 7.34 -0.51
CA LEU A 469 -19.44 8.38 0.24
C LEU A 469 -19.96 9.77 -0.16
N SER A 470 -20.86 10.34 0.64
CA SER A 470 -21.42 11.68 0.42
C SER A 470 -20.42 12.77 0.81
N LEU A 471 -20.28 13.77 -0.06
CA LEU A 471 -19.35 14.88 0.15
C LEU A 471 -20.01 16.08 0.84
N GLY A 472 -21.29 16.36 0.57
CA GLY A 472 -21.92 17.60 1.01
C GLY A 472 -21.13 18.82 0.52
N SER A 473 -20.66 19.65 1.44
CA SER A 473 -19.78 20.80 1.15
C SER A 473 -18.28 20.48 1.10
N ASN A 474 -17.88 19.26 1.47
CA ASN A 474 -16.50 18.89 1.78
C ASN A 474 -15.76 18.22 0.62
N ASN A 475 -14.44 18.37 0.55
CA ASN A 475 -13.63 17.86 -0.55
C ASN A 475 -12.95 16.54 -0.21
N LEU A 476 -12.89 15.63 -1.18
CA LEU A 476 -12.17 14.35 -1.05
C LEU A 476 -10.85 14.40 -1.82
N TYR A 477 -9.74 14.49 -1.10
CA TYR A 477 -8.39 14.62 -1.67
C TYR A 477 -7.70 13.26 -1.82
N MET A 478 -7.53 12.83 -3.06
CA MET A 478 -6.83 11.61 -3.46
C MET A 478 -5.37 11.93 -3.80
N GLY A 479 -4.41 11.29 -3.10
CA GLY A 479 -2.97 11.56 -3.24
C GLY A 479 -2.36 11.23 -4.63
N PRO A 480 -1.08 11.57 -4.88
CA PRO A 480 -0.46 11.35 -6.20
C PRO A 480 -0.48 9.89 -6.67
N ASN A 481 -0.16 8.95 -5.79
CA ASN A 481 -0.12 7.51 -6.07
C ASN A 481 -1.43 6.80 -5.69
N SER A 482 -2.54 7.53 -5.54
CA SER A 482 -3.77 6.98 -4.98
C SER A 482 -4.52 6.06 -5.93
N SER A 483 -5.09 4.98 -5.41
CA SER A 483 -6.03 4.10 -6.14
C SER A 483 -7.45 4.19 -5.59
N TYR A 484 -8.41 3.73 -6.39
CA TYR A 484 -9.75 3.40 -5.90
C TYR A 484 -10.17 2.04 -6.46
N PHE A 485 -11.17 1.42 -5.84
CA PHE A 485 -11.84 0.23 -6.37
C PHE A 485 -13.35 0.33 -6.12
N SER A 486 -14.14 -0.08 -7.10
CA SER A 486 -15.59 -0.22 -6.99
C SER A 486 -16.02 -1.51 -7.70
N PRO A 487 -16.56 -2.53 -6.97
CA PRO A 487 -16.97 -3.81 -7.55
C PRO A 487 -18.34 -3.77 -8.24
N SER A 488 -19.10 -2.68 -8.05
CA SER A 488 -20.40 -2.45 -8.67
C SER A 488 -20.44 -1.02 -9.17
N ALA A 489 -20.37 -0.83 -10.49
CA ALA A 489 -20.38 0.50 -11.09
C ALA A 489 -21.60 1.31 -10.59
N ILE A 490 -22.81 0.81 -10.81
CA ILE A 490 -24.06 1.56 -10.61
C ILE A 490 -24.32 2.04 -9.17
N ALA A 491 -23.86 1.29 -8.16
CA ALA A 491 -24.27 1.47 -6.76
C ALA A 491 -23.17 1.96 -5.81
N SER A 492 -21.91 2.03 -6.28
CA SER A 492 -20.76 2.28 -5.41
C SER A 492 -19.88 3.44 -5.90
N TYR A 493 -20.09 4.63 -5.31
CA TYR A 493 -19.52 5.89 -5.80
C TYR A 493 -19.38 6.99 -4.72
N VAL A 494 -18.53 7.98 -5.02
CA VAL A 494 -18.41 9.25 -4.28
C VAL A 494 -19.57 10.16 -4.68
N ARG A 495 -20.52 10.37 -3.78
CA ARG A 495 -21.71 11.18 -4.05
C ARG A 495 -21.40 12.67 -3.90
N THR A 496 -21.59 13.40 -4.98
CA THR A 496 -21.33 14.84 -5.11
C THR A 496 -22.63 15.63 -4.95
N ASP A 497 -23.18 15.59 -3.74
CA ASP A 497 -24.51 16.08 -3.34
C ASP A 497 -24.56 17.52 -2.80
N GLY A 498 -23.43 18.24 -2.81
CA GLY A 498 -23.36 19.66 -2.45
C GLY A 498 -22.27 20.41 -3.23
N THR A 499 -21.49 21.26 -2.56
CA THR A 499 -20.37 21.99 -3.18
C THR A 499 -19.05 21.21 -3.22
N GLY A 500 -18.99 20.04 -2.57
CA GLY A 500 -17.80 19.20 -2.51
C GLY A 500 -17.40 18.55 -3.84
N GLU A 501 -16.10 18.50 -4.11
CA GLU A 501 -15.51 17.85 -5.29
C GLU A 501 -14.59 16.69 -4.88
N MET A 502 -14.43 15.70 -5.76
CA MET A 502 -13.36 14.70 -5.67
C MET A 502 -12.10 15.26 -6.36
N LYS A 503 -10.97 15.33 -5.65
CA LYS A 503 -9.75 16.04 -6.08
C LYS A 503 -8.57 15.10 -6.18
N LYS A 504 -7.96 14.99 -7.35
CA LYS A 504 -6.78 14.14 -7.61
C LYS A 504 -5.52 14.99 -7.64
N ALA A 505 -4.59 14.74 -6.73
CA ALA A 505 -3.27 15.37 -6.73
C ALA A 505 -2.43 14.88 -7.92
N LEU A 506 -1.70 15.80 -8.56
CA LEU A 506 -0.74 15.52 -9.64
C LEU A 506 0.69 15.87 -9.21
N LEU A 507 1.67 15.22 -9.84
CA LEU A 507 3.10 15.51 -9.70
C LEU A 507 3.75 15.59 -11.09
N PRO A 508 4.92 16.25 -11.23
CA PRO A 508 5.70 16.23 -12.46
C PRO A 508 5.94 14.80 -12.97
N ASN A 509 6.04 14.65 -14.29
CA ASN A 509 6.30 13.38 -15.00
C ASN A 509 5.29 12.23 -14.74
N SER A 510 4.19 12.47 -14.05
CA SER A 510 3.17 11.46 -13.72
C SER A 510 2.14 11.26 -14.85
N ILE A 511 2.60 10.80 -16.03
CA ILE A 511 1.71 10.47 -17.15
C ILE A 511 0.79 9.32 -16.74
N THR A 512 -0.47 9.65 -16.48
CA THR A 512 -1.47 8.74 -15.88
C THR A 512 -2.86 9.10 -16.40
N SER A 513 -3.84 8.24 -16.10
CA SER A 513 -5.25 8.64 -16.11
C SER A 513 -5.84 8.35 -14.74
N PHE A 514 -6.89 9.08 -14.37
CA PHE A 514 -7.64 8.80 -13.14
C PHE A 514 -9.13 8.80 -13.44
N ASN A 515 -9.79 7.71 -13.06
CA ASN A 515 -11.24 7.63 -13.10
C ASN A 515 -11.80 8.17 -11.78
N PHE A 516 -12.35 9.37 -11.83
CA PHE A 516 -13.08 9.96 -10.71
C PHE A 516 -14.39 9.18 -10.56
N ALA A 517 -14.47 8.37 -9.51
CA ALA A 517 -15.58 7.47 -9.24
C ALA A 517 -16.77 8.20 -8.61
N VAL A 518 -17.20 9.28 -9.26
CA VAL A 518 -18.23 10.21 -8.78
C VAL A 518 -19.63 9.82 -9.25
N GLY A 519 -20.63 10.38 -8.57
CA GLY A 519 -22.03 10.26 -8.94
C GLY A 519 -22.93 11.21 -8.16
N ASN A 520 -24.18 11.29 -8.59
CA ASN A 520 -25.28 11.99 -7.91
C ASN A 520 -26.57 11.40 -8.52
N GLY A 521 -27.54 10.96 -7.71
CA GLY A 521 -28.64 10.07 -8.16
C GLY A 521 -28.18 8.64 -8.51
N GLY A 522 -27.13 8.52 -9.33
CA GLY A 522 -26.43 7.28 -9.68
C GLY A 522 -24.95 7.52 -9.99
N TYR A 523 -24.20 6.44 -10.22
CA TYR A 523 -22.80 6.50 -10.65
C TYR A 523 -22.67 7.06 -12.06
N ALA A 524 -21.79 8.03 -12.22
CA ALA A 524 -21.55 8.69 -13.48
C ALA A 524 -20.11 9.24 -13.52
N PRO A 525 -19.11 8.38 -13.79
CA PRO A 525 -17.70 8.68 -13.59
C PRO A 525 -17.13 9.62 -14.67
N ALA A 526 -16.01 10.27 -14.34
CA ALA A 526 -15.17 10.97 -15.31
C ALA A 526 -13.76 10.37 -15.32
N LEU A 527 -13.36 9.77 -16.45
CA LEU A 527 -12.00 9.33 -16.70
C LEU A 527 -11.23 10.48 -17.36
N VAL A 528 -10.39 11.16 -16.56
CA VAL A 528 -9.50 12.20 -17.07
C VAL A 528 -8.17 11.56 -17.46
N PHE A 529 -7.81 11.68 -18.73
CA PHE A 529 -6.47 11.37 -19.24
C PHE A 529 -5.60 12.61 -19.10
N PHE A 530 -4.48 12.45 -18.41
CA PHE A 530 -3.58 13.52 -18.09
C PHE A 530 -2.36 13.44 -19.04
N GLY A 531 -2.23 14.41 -19.97
CA GLY A 531 -1.16 14.51 -20.97
C GLY A 531 0.06 15.34 -20.55
N SER A 532 0.34 16.45 -21.24
CA SER A 532 1.39 17.43 -20.91
C SER A 532 0.81 18.62 -20.12
N TRP A 533 1.65 19.35 -19.39
CA TRP A 533 1.31 20.56 -18.61
C TRP A 533 2.55 21.29 -18.05
N ASN A 534 2.30 22.50 -17.54
CA ASN A 534 3.08 23.10 -16.46
C ASN A 534 2.32 22.93 -15.13
N LEU A 535 3.01 22.51 -14.05
CA LEU A 535 2.44 22.39 -12.71
C LEU A 535 3.02 23.43 -11.74
N SER A 536 2.16 24.01 -10.92
CA SER A 536 2.49 24.76 -9.71
C SER A 536 1.87 24.02 -8.53
N LEU A 537 2.67 23.65 -7.51
CA LEU A 537 2.18 22.84 -6.40
C LEU A 537 1.51 23.69 -5.31
N PRO A 538 0.41 23.22 -4.68
CA PRO A 538 -0.21 21.91 -4.89
C PRO A 538 -1.12 21.88 -6.14
N ALA A 539 -0.87 20.92 -7.03
CA ALA A 539 -1.62 20.75 -8.27
C ALA A 539 -2.72 19.70 -8.13
N TYR A 540 -3.95 20.07 -8.50
CA TYR A 540 -5.13 19.21 -8.46
C TYR A 540 -5.96 19.31 -9.74
N ALA A 541 -6.50 18.18 -10.18
CA ALA A 541 -7.68 18.13 -11.02
C ALA A 541 -8.87 17.69 -10.16
N ASN A 542 -10.01 18.37 -10.30
CA ASN A 542 -11.19 18.17 -9.48
C ASN A 542 -12.38 17.77 -10.36
N VAL A 543 -13.25 16.89 -9.87
CA VAL A 543 -14.49 16.50 -10.55
C VAL A 543 -15.67 16.50 -9.58
N LYS A 544 -16.81 17.01 -10.07
CA LYS A 544 -18.14 16.90 -9.47
C LYS A 544 -19.17 16.52 -10.54
N THR A 545 -20.22 15.78 -10.16
CA THR A 545 -21.36 15.46 -11.04
C THR A 545 -22.66 16.05 -10.48
N VAL A 546 -23.54 16.52 -11.36
CA VAL A 546 -24.86 17.07 -10.99
C VAL A 546 -25.95 16.31 -11.74
N ASN A 547 -26.99 15.89 -11.03
CA ASN A 547 -28.09 15.05 -11.53
C ASN A 547 -29.26 15.89 -12.06
N THR A 548 -28.96 16.85 -12.93
CA THR A 548 -29.92 17.68 -13.65
C THR A 548 -29.37 17.98 -15.05
N VAL A 549 -30.23 18.41 -15.97
CA VAL A 549 -29.82 19.16 -17.16
C VAL A 549 -28.91 20.34 -16.76
N HIS A 550 -27.93 20.66 -17.61
CA HIS A 550 -27.03 21.79 -17.40
C HIS A 550 -27.78 23.13 -17.56
N PRO A 551 -27.55 24.17 -16.74
CA PRO A 551 -28.32 25.41 -16.80
C PRO A 551 -28.29 26.17 -18.14
N ASN A 552 -27.24 25.98 -18.96
CA ASN A 552 -27.12 26.60 -20.29
C ASN A 552 -27.42 25.61 -21.44
N ASN A 553 -27.85 24.38 -21.14
CA ASN A 553 -28.33 23.43 -22.14
C ASN A 553 -29.81 23.75 -22.43
N THR A 554 -30.10 24.18 -23.66
CA THR A 554 -31.44 24.65 -24.06
C THR A 554 -32.31 23.55 -24.68
N CYS A 555 -31.83 22.31 -24.71
CA CYS A 555 -32.52 21.19 -25.33
C CYS A 555 -33.78 20.79 -24.55
N SER A 556 -34.86 20.51 -25.29
CA SER A 556 -36.17 20.13 -24.74
C SER A 556 -36.66 18.75 -25.18
N VAL A 557 -35.86 18.02 -25.98
CA VAL A 557 -36.20 16.67 -26.47
C VAL A 557 -35.01 15.72 -26.25
N ASP A 558 -33.91 15.93 -26.97
CA ASP A 558 -32.75 15.01 -26.96
C ASP A 558 -31.60 15.60 -26.13
N TYR A 559 -31.40 15.11 -24.90
CA TYR A 559 -30.34 15.59 -23.99
C TYR A 559 -30.04 14.65 -22.81
N LEU A 560 -28.92 14.88 -22.14
CA LEU A 560 -28.61 14.25 -20.85
C LEU A 560 -29.11 15.13 -19.69
N ASN A 561 -29.93 14.56 -18.81
CA ASN A 561 -30.33 15.16 -17.54
C ASN A 561 -29.20 15.06 -16.47
N ARG A 562 -27.95 15.22 -16.91
CA ARG A 562 -26.74 15.14 -16.09
C ARG A 562 -25.65 16.06 -16.67
N TYR A 563 -24.83 16.64 -15.80
CA TYR A 563 -23.59 17.28 -16.19
C TYR A 563 -22.45 17.06 -15.20
N TRP A 564 -21.22 17.26 -15.66
CA TRP A 564 -20.00 17.15 -14.86
C TRP A 564 -19.27 18.50 -14.86
N THR A 565 -18.87 18.97 -13.69
CA THR A 565 -17.91 20.06 -13.56
C THR A 565 -16.52 19.43 -13.41
N VAL A 566 -15.59 19.77 -14.30
CA VAL A 566 -14.17 19.45 -14.15
C VAL A 566 -13.44 20.78 -13.94
N SER A 567 -12.62 20.88 -12.89
CA SER A 567 -11.87 22.10 -12.56
C SER A 567 -10.42 21.77 -12.20
N GLN A 568 -9.55 22.78 -12.16
CA GLN A 568 -8.14 22.61 -11.85
C GLN A 568 -7.60 23.66 -10.87
N THR A 569 -6.60 23.26 -10.09
CA THR A 569 -5.77 24.12 -9.25
C THR A 569 -4.32 23.84 -9.60
N GLY A 570 -3.52 24.87 -9.89
CA GLY A 570 -2.08 24.70 -10.14
C GLY A 570 -1.69 23.96 -11.44
N ILE A 571 -2.62 23.78 -12.39
CA ILE A 571 -2.36 23.17 -13.71
C ILE A 571 -2.54 24.23 -14.80
N SER A 572 -1.56 24.37 -15.70
CA SER A 572 -1.61 25.29 -16.85
C SER A 572 -0.93 24.70 -18.09
N ASN A 573 -1.12 25.33 -19.25
CA ASN A 573 -0.54 24.93 -20.55
C ASN A 573 -0.68 23.41 -20.85
N PHE A 574 -1.87 22.87 -20.60
CA PHE A 574 -2.08 21.43 -20.62
C PHE A 574 -2.82 20.94 -21.87
N THR A 575 -2.66 19.65 -22.16
CA THR A 575 -3.51 18.91 -23.10
C THR A 575 -4.07 17.67 -22.40
N SER A 576 -5.38 17.47 -22.50
CA SER A 576 -6.11 16.36 -21.85
C SER A 576 -7.13 15.75 -22.80
N SER A 577 -7.56 14.52 -22.49
CA SER A 577 -8.77 13.92 -23.02
C SER A 577 -9.64 13.48 -21.83
N VAL A 578 -10.95 13.57 -21.94
CA VAL A 578 -11.87 13.19 -20.85
C VAL A 578 -12.98 12.31 -21.40
N ARG A 579 -13.28 11.22 -20.71
CA ARG A 579 -14.46 10.37 -20.97
C ARG A 579 -15.42 10.48 -19.79
N PHE A 580 -16.67 10.82 -20.07
CA PHE A 580 -17.75 10.85 -19.08
C PHE A 580 -18.67 9.65 -19.30
N GLY A 581 -19.01 8.93 -18.23
CA GLY A 581 -20.00 7.86 -18.24
C GLY A 581 -21.27 8.30 -17.54
N TYR A 582 -22.43 7.96 -18.09
CA TYR A 582 -23.78 8.23 -17.58
C TYR A 582 -24.58 6.91 -17.45
N GLN A 583 -25.86 7.01 -17.10
CA GLN A 583 -26.80 5.90 -16.96
C GLN A 583 -27.94 6.03 -17.97
N ASP A 584 -28.64 4.94 -18.29
CA ASP A 584 -29.81 4.97 -19.20
C ASP A 584 -30.87 5.97 -18.72
N GLY A 585 -31.07 6.07 -17.40
CA GLY A 585 -32.01 7.01 -16.77
C GLY A 585 -31.59 8.49 -16.81
N ASP A 586 -30.41 8.81 -17.34
CA ASP A 586 -30.00 10.18 -17.63
C ASP A 586 -30.43 10.65 -19.02
N VAL A 587 -30.75 9.72 -19.92
CA VAL A 587 -31.09 10.01 -21.32
C VAL A 587 -32.53 10.50 -21.41
N VAL A 588 -32.71 11.67 -22.01
CA VAL A 588 -34.00 12.19 -22.44
C VAL A 588 -34.02 12.23 -23.97
N GLY A 589 -35.09 11.73 -24.58
CA GLY A 589 -35.25 11.68 -26.03
C GLY A 589 -34.53 10.51 -26.70
N ASN A 590 -34.09 10.72 -27.94
CA ASN A 590 -33.35 9.77 -28.76
C ASN A 590 -31.83 9.96 -28.59
N GLU A 591 -31.19 9.02 -27.91
CA GLU A 591 -29.75 9.03 -27.62
C GLU A 591 -28.87 9.20 -28.86
N ALA A 592 -29.29 8.69 -30.02
CA ALA A 592 -28.54 8.79 -31.27
C ALA A 592 -28.41 10.23 -31.82
N ASN A 593 -29.24 11.17 -31.34
CA ASN A 593 -29.17 12.59 -31.69
C ASN A 593 -28.26 13.38 -30.72
N ILE A 594 -27.90 12.81 -29.57
CA ILE A 594 -27.17 13.50 -28.51
C ILE A 594 -25.68 13.54 -28.85
N ILE A 595 -25.08 14.73 -28.83
CA ILE A 595 -23.63 14.95 -28.93
C ILE A 595 -23.08 15.45 -27.60
N GLY A 596 -21.80 15.19 -27.33
CA GLY A 596 -21.12 15.72 -26.15
C GLY A 596 -20.77 17.21 -26.32
N GLY A 597 -20.82 18.00 -25.25
CA GLY A 597 -20.43 19.41 -25.27
C GLY A 597 -19.75 19.89 -23.99
N ARG A 598 -18.87 20.89 -24.12
CA ARG A 598 -18.26 21.66 -23.01
C ARG A 598 -18.77 23.10 -23.02
N TRP A 599 -19.30 23.56 -21.90
CA TRP A 599 -19.56 24.98 -21.65
C TRP A 599 -18.26 25.66 -21.21
N ASP A 600 -17.87 26.73 -21.89
CA ASP A 600 -16.63 27.50 -21.61
C ASP A 600 -16.85 28.77 -20.78
N GLY A 601 -18.09 29.05 -20.39
CA GLY A 601 -18.52 30.28 -19.72
C GLY A 601 -19.29 31.24 -20.63
N ASN A 602 -19.05 31.20 -21.94
CA ASN A 602 -19.70 32.07 -22.95
C ASN A 602 -20.50 31.28 -24.00
N GLY A 603 -20.09 30.05 -24.31
CA GLY A 603 -20.72 29.22 -25.33
C GLY A 603 -20.43 27.73 -25.15
N TRP A 604 -21.07 26.93 -26.01
CA TRP A 604 -20.83 25.49 -26.11
C TRP A 604 -19.79 25.19 -27.17
N LEU A 605 -18.85 24.30 -26.82
CA LEU A 605 -17.93 23.66 -27.74
C LEU A 605 -18.29 22.19 -27.82
N THR A 606 -18.78 21.77 -28.98
CA THR A 606 -19.30 20.42 -29.23
C THR A 606 -18.22 19.44 -29.66
N PHE A 607 -18.50 18.16 -29.42
CA PHE A 607 -17.66 17.01 -29.76
C PHE A 607 -18.49 15.98 -30.56
N GLY A 608 -17.99 14.75 -30.67
CA GLY A 608 -18.72 13.66 -31.33
C GLY A 608 -20.01 13.23 -30.62
N PRO A 609 -20.81 12.36 -31.27
CA PRO A 609 -22.00 11.76 -30.69
C PRO A 609 -21.68 10.97 -29.42
N VAL A 610 -22.66 10.86 -28.53
CA VAL A 610 -22.57 9.98 -27.37
C VAL A 610 -22.65 8.51 -27.82
N ASN A 611 -22.06 7.61 -27.02
CA ASN A 611 -21.96 6.18 -27.33
C ASN A 611 -22.96 5.37 -26.51
N ALA A 612 -24.14 5.15 -27.07
CA ALA A 612 -25.24 4.36 -26.49
C ALA A 612 -24.86 2.93 -26.06
N ALA A 613 -23.89 2.30 -26.74
CA ALA A 613 -23.42 0.96 -26.40
C ALA A 613 -22.54 0.90 -25.13
N THR A 614 -22.16 2.05 -24.57
CA THR A 614 -21.31 2.15 -23.37
C THR A 614 -21.69 3.31 -22.43
N ASN A 615 -22.88 3.90 -22.64
CA ASN A 615 -23.42 5.08 -21.95
C ASN A 615 -22.34 6.13 -21.65
N SER A 616 -21.58 6.55 -22.66
CA SER A 616 -20.46 7.48 -22.45
C SER A 616 -20.16 8.39 -23.64
N PHE A 617 -19.46 9.50 -23.41
CA PHE A 617 -18.89 10.32 -24.47
C PHE A 617 -17.45 10.71 -24.16
N VAL A 618 -16.67 11.02 -25.21
CA VAL A 618 -15.24 11.33 -25.11
C VAL A 618 -14.97 12.68 -25.78
N THR A 619 -14.23 13.53 -25.08
CA THR A 619 -13.59 14.73 -25.64
C THR A 619 -12.08 14.54 -25.65
N THR A 620 -11.39 15.03 -26.68
CA THR A 620 -9.96 14.84 -26.88
C THR A 620 -9.27 16.17 -27.16
N SER A 621 -7.97 16.23 -26.85
CA SER A 621 -7.11 17.40 -27.13
C SER A 621 -7.60 18.72 -26.48
N ILE A 622 -8.31 18.65 -25.36
CA ILE A 622 -8.77 19.85 -24.65
C ILE A 622 -7.64 20.50 -23.86
N ASN A 623 -7.59 21.83 -23.92
CA ASN A 623 -6.61 22.69 -23.26
C ASN A 623 -7.19 23.50 -22.07
N ALA A 624 -8.46 23.24 -21.75
CA ALA A 624 -9.18 23.82 -20.62
C ALA A 624 -10.25 22.84 -20.15
N PHE A 625 -10.49 22.79 -18.84
CA PHE A 625 -11.67 22.14 -18.27
C PHE A 625 -12.85 23.13 -18.22
N GLY A 626 -13.93 22.78 -17.53
CA GLY A 626 -15.21 23.48 -17.59
C GLY A 626 -16.36 22.55 -17.21
N GLU A 627 -17.56 22.85 -17.69
CA GLU A 627 -18.74 22.01 -17.45
C GLU A 627 -19.11 21.23 -18.71
N PHE A 628 -19.47 19.96 -18.57
CA PHE A 628 -19.68 19.02 -19.67
C PHE A 628 -21.05 18.35 -19.56
N THR A 629 -21.75 18.18 -20.69
CA THR A 629 -23.06 17.50 -20.76
C THR A 629 -23.28 16.90 -22.17
N GLY A 630 -24.47 16.36 -22.43
CA GLY A 630 -24.91 15.98 -23.77
C GLY A 630 -26.24 16.64 -24.16
N GLY A 631 -26.40 16.93 -25.45
CA GLY A 631 -27.60 17.53 -26.06
C GLY A 631 -27.56 17.44 -27.59
N ASP A 632 -28.66 17.71 -28.27
CA ASP A 632 -28.71 17.84 -29.74
C ASP A 632 -27.94 19.08 -30.26
N GLU A 633 -27.40 19.00 -31.50
CA GLU A 633 -26.57 20.05 -32.10
C GLU A 633 -27.33 21.39 -32.24
N ASN A 634 -28.66 21.40 -32.34
CA ASN A 634 -29.42 22.64 -32.52
C ASN A 634 -29.58 23.45 -31.22
N CYS A 635 -29.36 22.83 -30.06
CA CYS A 635 -29.60 23.41 -28.73
C CYS A 635 -28.37 23.44 -27.80
N ILE A 636 -27.30 22.70 -28.13
CA ILE A 636 -25.94 22.91 -27.59
C ILE A 636 -24.85 23.13 -28.66
N GLY A 637 -25.18 23.31 -29.94
CA GLY A 637 -24.20 23.56 -31.02
C GLY A 637 -23.96 25.03 -31.38
N SER A 638 -24.25 25.95 -30.47
CA SER A 638 -23.75 27.34 -30.49
C SER A 638 -22.44 27.39 -29.69
N GLN A 639 -21.28 27.12 -30.28
CA GLN A 639 -20.77 27.78 -31.50
C GLN A 639 -20.23 26.81 -32.58
N ASN A 640 -21.01 26.53 -33.61
CA ASN A 640 -20.47 26.11 -34.91
C ASN A 640 -19.93 27.36 -35.64
N THR A 641 -18.62 27.56 -35.71
CA THR A 641 -18.03 28.62 -36.54
C THR A 641 -18.25 28.32 -38.02
N VAL A 642 -18.90 29.21 -38.75
CA VAL A 642 -19.18 29.02 -40.19
C VAL A 642 -18.29 29.88 -41.08
N ILE A 643 -17.89 29.34 -42.23
CA ILE A 643 -17.20 30.09 -43.29
C ILE A 643 -18.21 30.45 -44.38
N ASN A 644 -18.49 31.75 -44.49
CA ASN A 644 -19.35 32.35 -45.50
C ASN A 644 -18.46 33.08 -46.51
N THR A 645 -18.04 32.39 -47.58
CA THR A 645 -16.98 32.88 -48.48
C THR A 645 -17.38 32.72 -49.95
N LYS A 646 -17.00 33.70 -50.77
CA LYS A 646 -17.01 33.57 -52.24
C LYS A 646 -15.62 33.77 -52.85
N VAL A 647 -15.31 32.99 -53.88
CA VAL A 647 -14.05 33.04 -54.64
C VAL A 647 -14.31 32.64 -56.11
N LEU A 648 -13.39 32.97 -57.02
CA LEU A 648 -13.39 32.48 -58.40
C LEU A 648 -12.05 31.84 -58.73
N LEU A 649 -12.08 30.81 -59.58
CA LEU A 649 -10.92 30.17 -60.18
C LEU A 649 -10.72 30.73 -61.60
N GLN A 650 -9.57 31.37 -61.87
CA GLN A 650 -9.28 31.96 -63.18
C GLN A 650 -9.42 30.95 -64.34
N GLY A 651 -9.04 29.68 -64.10
CA GLY A 651 -9.17 28.59 -65.05
C GLY A 651 -10.60 28.28 -65.46
N ALA A 652 -11.48 28.12 -64.47
CA ALA A 652 -12.87 27.75 -64.70
C ALA A 652 -13.76 28.93 -65.13
N TYR A 653 -13.26 30.18 -65.05
CA TYR A 653 -14.06 31.38 -65.28
C TYR A 653 -14.55 31.53 -66.73
N ILE A 654 -15.84 31.86 -66.89
CA ILE A 654 -16.51 32.02 -68.20
C ILE A 654 -17.17 33.40 -68.37
N GLY A 655 -16.92 34.35 -67.47
CA GLY A 655 -17.47 35.70 -67.52
C GLY A 655 -18.64 35.92 -66.55
N ALA A 656 -19.03 37.19 -66.38
CA ALA A 656 -20.18 37.61 -65.56
C ALA A 656 -20.26 36.96 -64.16
N GLY A 657 -19.13 36.80 -63.47
CA GLY A 657 -19.07 36.21 -62.14
C GLY A 657 -19.34 34.70 -62.08
N ASN A 658 -19.32 34.00 -63.23
CA ASN A 658 -19.64 32.58 -63.35
C ASN A 658 -18.44 31.72 -63.79
N MET A 659 -18.46 30.45 -63.38
CA MET A 659 -17.50 29.41 -63.74
C MET A 659 -18.18 28.20 -64.41
N ARG A 660 -17.42 27.44 -65.21
CA ARG A 660 -17.90 26.19 -65.84
C ARG A 660 -18.02 25.06 -64.81
N ILE A 661 -18.96 24.14 -65.06
CA ILE A 661 -19.21 22.95 -64.22
C ILE A 661 -18.96 21.63 -64.98
N SER A 662 -18.08 21.67 -66.00
CA SER A 662 -17.85 20.53 -66.90
C SER A 662 -17.45 19.24 -66.16
N LEU A 663 -16.62 19.36 -65.12
CA LEU A 663 -16.20 18.22 -64.29
C LEU A 663 -17.38 17.52 -63.59
N LYS A 664 -18.41 18.27 -63.19
CA LYS A 664 -19.67 17.70 -62.65
C LYS A 664 -20.50 17.09 -63.77
N ASN A 665 -20.68 17.81 -64.87
CA ASN A 665 -21.50 17.35 -66.01
C ASN A 665 -20.96 16.06 -66.66
N PHE A 666 -19.63 15.84 -66.61
CA PHE A 666 -18.98 14.62 -67.09
C PHE A 666 -18.73 13.58 -65.98
N ASN A 667 -19.23 13.81 -64.75
CA ASN A 667 -19.06 12.95 -63.57
C ASN A 667 -17.59 12.60 -63.25
N LEU A 668 -16.67 13.55 -63.45
CA LEU A 668 -15.24 13.39 -63.19
C LEU A 668 -14.84 13.75 -61.75
N LEU A 669 -15.65 14.54 -61.04
CA LEU A 669 -15.36 14.95 -59.66
C LEU A 669 -15.36 13.72 -58.71
N PRO A 670 -14.32 13.52 -57.89
CA PRO A 670 -14.24 12.38 -56.98
C PRO A 670 -15.25 12.52 -55.84
N LEU A 671 -15.83 11.39 -55.41
CA LEU A 671 -16.81 11.35 -54.30
C LEU A 671 -16.18 11.55 -52.91
N SER A 672 -14.86 11.44 -52.79
CA SER A 672 -14.08 11.75 -51.59
C SER A 672 -13.14 12.92 -51.84
N GLN A 673 -12.84 13.70 -50.80
CA GLN A 673 -12.00 14.88 -50.90
C GLN A 673 -10.57 14.57 -51.40
N PRO A 674 -9.99 15.40 -52.28
CA PRO A 674 -8.76 15.07 -53.03
C PRO A 674 -7.45 15.43 -52.29
N TYR A 675 -7.50 16.01 -51.10
CA TYR A 675 -6.38 16.76 -50.52
C TYR A 675 -5.42 15.97 -49.62
N GLY A 676 -5.71 14.70 -49.30
CA GLY A 676 -4.84 13.86 -48.46
C GLY A 676 -3.41 13.74 -49.01
N ASN A 677 -3.28 13.45 -50.31
CA ASN A 677 -1.99 13.35 -51.02
C ASN A 677 -1.71 14.60 -51.90
N SER A 678 -2.12 15.77 -51.42
CA SER A 678 -1.95 17.07 -52.11
C SER A 678 -0.94 17.98 -51.39
N GLN A 679 -0.67 19.15 -51.97
CA GLN A 679 0.14 20.20 -51.34
C GLN A 679 -0.37 20.64 -49.96
N PHE A 680 -1.66 20.46 -49.65
CA PHE A 680 -2.24 20.79 -48.34
C PHE A 680 -2.11 19.67 -47.29
N ASN A 681 -1.72 18.45 -47.70
CA ASN A 681 -1.59 17.23 -46.88
C ASN A 681 -2.77 17.04 -45.89
N TYR A 682 -4.00 17.23 -46.38
CA TYR A 682 -5.18 17.27 -45.53
C TYR A 682 -5.88 15.90 -45.47
N ASN A 683 -5.62 15.18 -44.38
CA ASN A 683 -6.15 13.84 -44.11
C ASN A 683 -7.59 13.84 -43.57
N GLY A 684 -8.44 14.75 -44.05
CA GLY A 684 -9.87 14.76 -43.75
C GLY A 684 -10.61 13.58 -44.41
N THR A 685 -11.78 13.24 -43.88
CA THR A 685 -12.59 12.07 -44.31
C THR A 685 -13.83 12.46 -45.12
N GLU A 686 -13.95 13.72 -45.53
CA GLU A 686 -15.09 14.25 -46.26
C GLU A 686 -15.35 13.49 -47.57
N SER A 687 -16.58 13.01 -47.69
CA SER A 687 -17.06 12.27 -48.84
C SER A 687 -18.58 12.41 -48.96
N VAL A 688 -19.11 12.16 -50.16
CA VAL A 688 -20.54 12.25 -50.49
C VAL A 688 -20.97 11.07 -51.36
N THR A 689 -22.25 10.70 -51.28
CA THR A 689 -22.84 9.68 -52.17
C THR A 689 -23.12 10.22 -53.57
N SER A 690 -23.26 11.54 -53.72
CA SER A 690 -23.37 12.24 -55.00
C SER A 690 -22.87 13.69 -54.87
N ILE A 691 -22.27 14.23 -55.93
CA ILE A 691 -21.85 15.63 -55.97
C ILE A 691 -23.10 16.53 -56.17
N PRO A 692 -23.30 17.60 -55.37
CA PRO A 692 -24.39 18.55 -55.56
C PRO A 692 -24.36 19.26 -56.93
N ASP A 693 -25.50 19.80 -57.35
CA ASP A 693 -25.59 20.55 -58.61
C ASP A 693 -24.98 21.96 -58.52
N GLY A 694 -24.49 22.43 -59.67
CA GLY A 694 -23.78 23.71 -59.79
C GLY A 694 -22.34 23.70 -59.27
N VAL A 695 -21.83 22.56 -58.77
CA VAL A 695 -20.44 22.43 -58.31
C VAL A 695 -19.46 22.48 -59.48
N VAL A 696 -18.41 23.29 -59.32
CA VAL A 696 -17.25 23.39 -60.21
C VAL A 696 -16.22 22.35 -59.83
N ASP A 697 -15.84 22.32 -58.55
CA ASP A 697 -14.80 21.46 -58.00
C ASP A 697 -14.88 21.38 -56.46
N TRP A 698 -14.06 20.52 -55.87
CA TRP A 698 -13.68 20.61 -54.45
C TRP A 698 -12.86 21.88 -54.19
N ILE A 699 -12.94 22.38 -52.95
CA ILE A 699 -12.10 23.47 -52.44
C ILE A 699 -11.61 23.14 -51.03
N TYR A 700 -10.37 23.55 -50.71
CA TYR A 700 -9.75 23.42 -49.40
C TYR A 700 -9.96 24.71 -48.59
N LEU A 701 -10.35 24.59 -47.33
CA LEU A 701 -10.51 25.70 -46.39
C LEU A 701 -9.59 25.50 -45.18
N GLU A 702 -8.93 26.58 -44.76
CA GLU A 702 -8.10 26.61 -43.55
C GLU A 702 -8.31 27.92 -42.75
N VAL A 703 -8.32 27.82 -41.43
CA VAL A 703 -8.58 28.92 -40.48
C VAL A 703 -7.33 29.13 -39.63
N ARG A 704 -6.80 30.36 -39.59
CA ARG A 704 -5.57 30.69 -38.83
C ARG A 704 -5.80 31.81 -37.82
N ALA A 705 -5.16 31.71 -36.65
CA ALA A 705 -5.22 32.76 -35.61
C ALA A 705 -4.27 33.94 -35.90
N THR A 706 -3.18 33.71 -36.64
CA THR A 706 -2.25 34.76 -37.12
C THR A 706 -1.97 34.54 -38.62
N SER A 707 -1.51 35.58 -39.31
CA SER A 707 -1.23 35.51 -40.76
C SER A 707 -0.08 34.56 -41.10
N ASP A 708 0.90 34.49 -40.21
CA ASP A 708 2.11 33.66 -40.24
C ASP A 708 1.96 32.32 -39.49
N GLY A 709 0.77 32.03 -38.96
CA GLY A 709 0.49 30.82 -38.19
C GLY A 709 0.20 29.60 -39.05
N GLY A 710 0.11 28.45 -38.39
CA GLY A 710 -0.57 27.27 -38.93
C GLY A 710 -2.09 27.34 -38.72
N ALA A 711 -2.80 26.34 -39.24
CA ALA A 711 -4.21 26.14 -38.96
C ALA A 711 -4.48 25.99 -37.45
N VAL A 712 -5.61 26.53 -36.98
CA VAL A 712 -6.11 26.24 -35.62
C VAL A 712 -6.59 24.78 -35.51
N PRO A 713 -6.66 24.19 -34.30
CA PRO A 713 -7.26 22.86 -34.12
C PRO A 713 -8.66 22.79 -34.74
N ASN A 714 -8.93 21.72 -35.49
CA ASN A 714 -10.15 21.50 -36.31
C ASN A 714 -10.38 22.54 -37.43
N GLY A 715 -9.53 23.56 -37.57
CA GLY A 715 -9.64 24.64 -38.55
C GLY A 715 -9.21 24.27 -39.97
N LYS A 716 -9.43 23.04 -40.42
CA LYS A 716 -9.20 22.58 -41.80
C LYS A 716 -10.41 21.76 -42.26
N ARG A 717 -10.95 22.04 -43.45
CA ARG A 717 -12.11 21.33 -44.03
C ARG A 717 -12.05 21.33 -45.55
N ALA A 718 -12.51 20.24 -46.17
CA ALA A 718 -12.82 20.18 -47.60
C ALA A 718 -14.30 20.51 -47.84
N ALA A 719 -14.56 21.34 -48.85
CA ALA A 719 -15.87 21.86 -49.21
C ALA A 719 -16.07 21.85 -50.74
N PHE A 720 -17.22 22.29 -51.23
CA PHE A 720 -17.46 22.46 -52.68
C PHE A 720 -17.49 23.93 -53.08
N LEU A 721 -16.98 24.23 -54.28
CA LEU A 721 -17.11 25.53 -54.94
C LEU A 721 -18.20 25.46 -56.01
N LYS A 722 -19.17 26.38 -56.00
CA LYS A 722 -20.21 26.50 -57.02
C LYS A 722 -19.85 27.46 -58.16
N ASN A 723 -20.60 27.37 -59.25
CA ASN A 723 -20.44 28.18 -60.47
C ASN A 723 -20.51 29.70 -60.21
N ASP A 724 -21.30 30.17 -59.26
CA ASP A 724 -21.40 31.59 -58.89
C ASP A 724 -20.24 32.06 -57.97
N GLY A 725 -19.33 31.15 -57.63
CA GLY A 725 -18.24 31.36 -56.69
C GLY A 725 -18.60 31.13 -55.22
N SER A 726 -19.82 30.70 -54.88
CA SER A 726 -20.15 30.33 -53.49
C SER A 726 -19.45 29.06 -53.04
N ILE A 727 -18.80 29.12 -51.88
CA ILE A 727 -18.29 27.94 -51.19
C ILE A 727 -19.42 27.39 -50.30
N VAL A 728 -19.67 26.08 -50.41
CA VAL A 728 -20.78 25.38 -49.77
C VAL A 728 -20.32 24.10 -49.10
N ASP A 729 -21.04 23.68 -48.07
CA ASP A 729 -20.81 22.43 -47.36
C ASP A 729 -21.19 21.21 -48.24
N LEU A 730 -20.93 20.00 -47.75
CA LEU A 730 -21.13 18.74 -48.48
C LEU A 730 -22.59 18.51 -48.90
N ASN A 731 -23.55 19.15 -48.22
CA ASN A 731 -24.98 19.15 -48.57
C ASN A 731 -25.35 20.18 -49.66
N GLY A 732 -24.38 20.88 -50.25
CA GLY A 732 -24.59 21.90 -51.27
C GLY A 732 -25.09 23.26 -50.75
N THR A 733 -25.09 23.49 -49.43
CA THR A 733 -25.62 24.72 -48.79
C THR A 733 -24.47 25.60 -48.25
N SER A 734 -24.61 26.92 -48.36
CA SER A 734 -23.69 27.90 -47.75
C SER A 734 -24.35 28.50 -46.50
N PRO A 735 -23.61 28.87 -45.44
CA PRO A 735 -22.15 28.77 -45.27
C PRO A 735 -21.67 27.36 -44.89
N VAL A 736 -20.35 27.13 -45.02
CA VAL A 736 -19.71 25.87 -44.58
C VAL A 736 -19.61 25.86 -43.05
N LYS A 737 -20.03 24.78 -42.38
CA LYS A 737 -19.81 24.61 -40.94
C LYS A 737 -18.36 24.17 -40.67
N ILE A 738 -17.69 24.72 -39.67
CA ILE A 738 -16.46 24.13 -39.11
C ILE A 738 -16.67 23.85 -37.62
N GLN A 739 -16.81 22.56 -37.31
CA GLN A 739 -17.00 22.06 -35.95
C GLN A 739 -15.70 22.18 -35.15
N GLY A 740 -15.83 22.45 -33.85
CA GLY A 740 -14.68 22.50 -32.94
C GLY A 740 -13.72 23.69 -33.12
N VAL A 741 -14.07 24.70 -33.94
CA VAL A 741 -13.39 26.01 -33.99
C VAL A 741 -14.22 27.03 -33.20
N PRO A 742 -13.66 27.69 -32.17
CA PRO A 742 -14.37 28.71 -31.41
C PRO A 742 -14.81 29.91 -32.28
N THR A 743 -15.72 30.73 -31.74
CA THR A 743 -16.01 32.06 -32.29
C THR A 743 -14.85 33.01 -32.04
N GLY A 744 -14.45 33.79 -33.04
CA GLY A 744 -13.27 34.65 -32.94
C GLY A 744 -12.85 35.32 -34.24
N ASN A 745 -11.76 36.06 -34.18
CA ASN A 745 -11.14 36.72 -35.34
C ASN A 745 -10.07 35.81 -35.95
N TYR A 746 -10.22 35.45 -37.22
CA TYR A 746 -9.33 34.51 -37.90
C TYR A 746 -9.04 34.92 -39.35
N TYR A 747 -7.87 34.56 -39.86
CA TYR A 747 -7.61 34.58 -41.29
C TYR A 747 -8.26 33.37 -41.96
N VAL A 748 -8.93 33.59 -43.09
CA VAL A 748 -9.55 32.53 -43.91
C VAL A 748 -8.67 32.26 -45.12
N VAL A 749 -8.13 31.05 -45.20
CA VAL A 749 -7.34 30.54 -46.31
C VAL A 749 -8.24 29.67 -47.21
N VAL A 750 -8.12 29.86 -48.53
CA VAL A 750 -8.81 29.09 -49.56
C VAL A 750 -7.77 28.51 -50.51
N GLY A 751 -7.75 27.18 -50.64
CA GLY A 751 -6.83 26.44 -51.50
C GLY A 751 -7.56 25.62 -52.55
N HIS A 752 -6.93 25.44 -53.71
CA HIS A 752 -7.43 24.59 -54.79
C HIS A 752 -6.29 23.71 -55.31
N ARG A 753 -6.63 22.64 -56.05
CA ARG A 753 -5.66 21.62 -56.48
C ARG A 753 -4.65 22.10 -57.52
N ASN A 754 -5.02 23.06 -58.39
CA ASN A 754 -4.14 23.58 -59.45
C ASN A 754 -4.19 25.11 -59.64
N HIS A 755 -4.68 25.83 -58.62
CA HIS A 755 -4.64 27.29 -58.54
C HIS A 755 -3.91 27.71 -57.26
N LEU A 756 -3.18 28.83 -57.31
CA LEU A 756 -2.46 29.36 -56.16
C LEU A 756 -3.44 29.64 -55.00
N PRO A 757 -3.16 29.15 -53.77
CA PRO A 757 -3.99 29.42 -52.60
C PRO A 757 -3.96 30.89 -52.22
N VAL A 758 -5.03 31.34 -51.58
CA VAL A 758 -5.24 32.74 -51.18
C VAL A 758 -5.70 32.83 -49.73
N MET A 759 -5.46 33.97 -49.07
CA MET A 759 -5.85 34.23 -47.69
C MET A 759 -6.53 35.59 -47.58
N SER A 760 -7.48 35.74 -46.65
CA SER A 760 -8.13 37.02 -46.38
C SER A 760 -7.09 38.10 -46.01
N LYS A 761 -7.26 39.32 -46.53
CA LYS A 761 -6.34 40.45 -46.29
C LYS A 761 -6.17 40.75 -44.80
N ASN A 762 -7.26 40.66 -44.06
CA ASN A 762 -7.34 40.88 -42.61
C ASN A 762 -8.00 39.66 -41.95
N VAL A 763 -8.05 39.66 -40.62
CA VAL A 763 -8.92 38.75 -39.87
C VAL A 763 -10.39 39.03 -40.17
N VAL A 764 -11.17 37.95 -40.27
CA VAL A 764 -12.62 37.92 -40.38
C VAL A 764 -13.17 37.45 -39.03
N PHE A 765 -14.22 38.10 -38.52
CA PHE A 765 -14.92 37.62 -37.33
C PHE A 765 -15.85 36.47 -37.73
N LEU A 766 -15.56 35.26 -37.24
CA LEU A 766 -16.32 34.05 -37.54
C LEU A 766 -17.11 33.59 -36.31
N ASN A 767 -18.37 33.21 -36.54
CA ASN A 767 -19.31 32.68 -35.54
C ASN A 767 -20.39 31.82 -36.24
N GLY A 768 -21.52 31.54 -35.58
CA GLY A 768 -22.65 30.80 -36.19
C GLY A 768 -23.38 31.48 -37.36
N LEU A 769 -23.14 32.77 -37.59
CA LEU A 769 -23.81 33.62 -38.59
C LEU A 769 -22.81 34.54 -39.33
N SER A 770 -21.61 34.04 -39.62
CA SER A 770 -20.51 34.81 -40.21
C SER A 770 -20.93 35.63 -41.44
N ALA A 771 -20.52 36.88 -41.48
CA ALA A 771 -20.71 37.76 -42.64
C ALA A 771 -19.96 37.23 -43.88
N LEU A 772 -20.47 37.55 -45.07
CA LEU A 772 -19.87 37.13 -46.33
C LEU A 772 -18.50 37.80 -46.55
N TYR A 773 -17.45 36.99 -46.69
CA TYR A 773 -16.15 37.39 -47.22
C TYR A 773 -16.06 37.09 -48.72
N ASP A 774 -16.22 38.10 -49.57
CA ASP A 774 -16.25 37.94 -51.03
C ASP A 774 -14.92 38.36 -51.66
N PHE A 775 -14.00 37.41 -51.84
CA PHE A 775 -12.71 37.64 -52.51
C PHE A 775 -12.88 38.26 -53.91
N ARG A 776 -13.99 37.96 -54.60
CA ARG A 776 -14.23 38.39 -55.99
C ARG A 776 -14.41 39.91 -56.11
N SER A 777 -14.67 40.60 -54.99
CA SER A 777 -15.04 42.02 -54.92
C SER A 777 -13.89 43.01 -55.06
N GLY A 778 -12.64 42.61 -54.82
CA GLY A 778 -11.51 43.53 -54.89
C GLY A 778 -10.16 42.92 -54.52
N LEU A 779 -9.10 43.47 -55.10
CA LEU A 779 -7.71 43.11 -54.80
C LEU A 779 -7.37 43.25 -53.29
N ASN A 780 -8.00 44.21 -52.62
CA ASN A 780 -7.88 44.45 -51.18
C ASN A 780 -8.52 43.38 -50.28
N GLN A 781 -9.12 42.33 -50.85
CA GLN A 781 -9.58 41.15 -50.10
C GLN A 781 -8.48 40.08 -49.95
N TYR A 782 -7.39 40.19 -50.70
CA TYR A 782 -6.31 39.21 -50.74
C TYR A 782 -5.12 39.64 -49.88
N PHE A 783 -4.61 38.73 -49.06
CA PHE A 783 -3.32 38.91 -48.40
C PHE A 783 -2.21 39.05 -49.46
N GLY A 784 -1.33 40.05 -49.30
CA GLY A 784 -0.37 40.47 -50.32
C GLY A 784 -0.90 41.44 -51.39
N ASP A 785 -2.22 41.76 -51.40
CA ASP A 785 -2.87 42.57 -52.45
C ASP A 785 -2.65 42.02 -53.87
N GLU A 786 -2.69 40.69 -54.04
CA GLU A 786 -2.42 40.04 -55.32
C GLU A 786 -3.45 38.95 -55.68
N ALA A 787 -4.01 39.04 -56.89
CA ALA A 787 -5.04 38.13 -57.41
C ALA A 787 -5.11 38.18 -58.94
N ALA A 788 -5.69 37.16 -59.56
CA ALA A 788 -5.98 37.16 -60.98
C ALA A 788 -7.13 38.13 -61.29
N ALA A 789 -6.88 39.14 -62.14
CA ALA A 789 -7.91 40.03 -62.65
C ALA A 789 -8.76 39.32 -63.72
N LEU A 790 -10.08 39.36 -63.58
CA LEU A 790 -11.04 38.65 -64.44
C LEU A 790 -11.94 39.64 -65.19
N SER A 791 -12.47 39.22 -66.35
CA SER A 791 -13.37 40.06 -67.14
C SER A 791 -14.66 40.39 -66.37
N GLY A 792 -15.14 41.63 -66.49
CA GLY A 792 -16.27 42.14 -65.72
C GLY A 792 -15.91 42.76 -64.37
N GLY A 793 -14.62 42.93 -64.05
CA GLY A 793 -14.17 43.61 -62.81
C GLY A 793 -14.07 42.70 -61.58
N PHE A 794 -14.14 41.39 -61.77
CA PHE A 794 -13.99 40.41 -60.71
C PHE A 794 -12.52 40.02 -60.49
N PHE A 795 -12.25 39.43 -59.32
CA PHE A 795 -10.94 38.86 -58.97
C PHE A 795 -11.05 37.35 -58.67
N GLY A 796 -9.96 36.62 -58.84
CA GLY A 796 -9.89 35.18 -58.61
C GLY A 796 -8.50 34.67 -58.22
N MET A 797 -8.43 33.39 -57.88
CA MET A 797 -7.18 32.65 -57.69
C MET A 797 -6.46 32.48 -59.03
N PHE A 798 -5.13 32.64 -59.06
CA PHE A 798 -4.33 32.39 -60.28
C PHE A 798 -4.33 30.90 -60.62
N SER A 799 -4.61 30.55 -61.88
CA SER A 799 -4.40 29.19 -62.40
C SER A 799 -2.92 28.95 -62.72
N GLY A 800 -2.50 27.69 -62.85
CA GLY A 800 -1.20 27.32 -63.43
C GLY A 800 -0.22 26.59 -62.49
N ASP A 801 -0.58 26.39 -61.22
CA ASP A 801 0.19 25.58 -60.26
C ASP A 801 -0.19 24.09 -60.43
N ALA A 802 0.10 23.54 -61.61
CA ALA A 802 -0.21 22.15 -61.95
C ALA A 802 0.71 21.16 -61.23
N ASN A 803 1.94 21.57 -60.89
CA ASN A 803 2.93 20.76 -60.18
C ASN A 803 2.71 20.73 -58.65
N LYS A 804 1.88 21.65 -58.12
CA LYS A 804 1.51 21.79 -56.70
C LYS A 804 2.66 22.31 -55.82
N SER A 805 3.47 23.22 -56.36
CA SER A 805 4.63 23.83 -55.68
C SER A 805 4.29 25.18 -55.04
N PHE A 806 3.05 25.66 -55.17
CA PHE A 806 2.63 27.01 -54.78
C PHE A 806 3.34 28.14 -55.57
N ILE A 807 3.98 27.80 -56.70
CA ILE A 807 4.66 28.73 -57.61
C ILE A 807 4.36 28.33 -59.06
N VAL A 808 3.77 29.25 -59.84
CA VAL A 808 3.52 29.02 -61.28
C VAL A 808 4.84 29.16 -62.04
N SER A 809 5.33 28.05 -62.59
CA SER A 809 6.72 27.89 -62.99
C SER A 809 6.89 27.25 -64.39
N ALA A 810 8.13 27.06 -64.82
CA ALA A 810 8.44 26.28 -66.02
C ALA A 810 8.13 24.77 -65.85
N ALA A 811 8.07 24.25 -64.62
CA ALA A 811 7.83 22.83 -64.36
C ALA A 811 6.35 22.43 -64.50
N ASP A 812 5.43 23.41 -64.46
CA ASP A 812 3.98 23.18 -64.62
C ASP A 812 3.60 22.77 -66.05
N TYR A 813 4.33 23.28 -67.04
CA TYR A 813 4.20 22.85 -68.44
C TYR A 813 4.42 21.34 -68.57
N THR A 814 5.36 20.77 -67.82
CA THR A 814 5.63 19.32 -67.81
C THR A 814 4.42 18.52 -67.33
N VAL A 815 3.63 19.05 -66.38
CA VAL A 815 2.42 18.36 -65.89
C VAL A 815 1.32 18.37 -66.95
N VAL A 816 1.07 19.52 -67.59
CA VAL A 816 0.11 19.61 -68.70
C VAL A 816 0.55 18.71 -69.86
N GLN A 817 1.82 18.79 -70.27
CA GLN A 817 2.41 17.99 -71.36
C GLN A 817 2.25 16.49 -71.13
N ASN A 818 2.60 15.99 -69.93
CA ASN A 818 2.52 14.57 -69.60
C ASN A 818 1.08 14.04 -69.49
N ASN A 819 0.08 14.93 -69.42
CA ASN A 819 -1.33 14.57 -69.29
C ASN A 819 -2.18 14.98 -70.52
N LEU A 820 -1.58 15.46 -71.62
CA LEU A 820 -2.32 15.84 -72.82
C LEU A 820 -3.28 14.73 -73.29
N LEU A 821 -4.50 15.15 -73.68
CA LEU A 821 -5.62 14.31 -74.10
C LEU A 821 -6.22 13.40 -72.99
N GLN A 822 -5.78 13.53 -71.73
CA GLN A 822 -6.43 12.84 -70.61
C GLN A 822 -7.78 13.50 -70.26
N ALA A 823 -8.87 12.76 -70.48
CA ALA A 823 -10.23 13.16 -70.13
C ALA A 823 -10.62 12.64 -68.73
N ASN A 824 -9.91 13.12 -67.70
CA ASN A 824 -10.11 12.71 -66.31
C ASN A 824 -9.87 13.87 -65.32
N TYR A 825 -10.06 13.60 -64.02
CA TYR A 825 -9.82 14.56 -62.94
C TYR A 825 -8.32 14.84 -62.76
N ASN A 826 -7.78 15.72 -63.60
CA ASN A 826 -6.35 15.92 -63.77
C ASN A 826 -5.85 17.24 -63.18
N TYR A 827 -4.63 17.26 -62.63
CA TYR A 827 -3.98 18.51 -62.21
C TYR A 827 -3.62 19.41 -63.40
N GLY A 828 -3.35 18.82 -64.57
CA GLY A 828 -3.08 19.55 -65.81
C GLY A 828 -4.32 20.15 -66.51
N ASP A 829 -5.55 19.87 -66.03
CA ASP A 829 -6.77 20.53 -66.53
C ASP A 829 -6.92 21.89 -65.82
N LEU A 830 -6.11 22.84 -66.27
CA LEU A 830 -5.98 24.19 -65.72
C LEU A 830 -7.17 25.09 -66.05
N ASN A 831 -8.02 24.69 -67.01
CA ASN A 831 -9.26 25.39 -67.37
C ASN A 831 -10.54 24.69 -66.85
N LEU A 832 -10.40 23.52 -66.21
CA LEU A 832 -11.45 22.70 -65.59
C LEU A 832 -12.56 22.26 -66.57
N ASN A 833 -12.21 21.98 -67.84
CA ASN A 833 -13.19 21.50 -68.82
C ASN A 833 -13.42 19.98 -68.79
N GLY A 834 -12.57 19.22 -68.08
CA GLY A 834 -12.61 17.75 -68.04
C GLY A 834 -11.73 17.06 -69.08
N THR A 835 -10.88 17.78 -69.80
CA THR A 835 -9.86 17.22 -70.70
C THR A 835 -8.65 18.15 -70.79
N VAL A 836 -7.47 17.60 -70.53
CA VAL A 836 -6.19 18.32 -70.66
C VAL A 836 -5.85 18.52 -72.13
N THR A 837 -5.60 19.76 -72.53
CA THR A 837 -5.36 20.15 -73.93
C THR A 837 -4.20 21.13 -74.07
N SER A 838 -3.86 21.51 -75.30
CA SER A 838 -2.91 22.61 -75.55
C SER A 838 -3.43 23.98 -75.11
N ALA A 839 -4.73 24.14 -74.82
CA ALA A 839 -5.28 25.37 -74.27
C ALA A 839 -4.86 25.61 -72.81
N ASP A 840 -4.60 24.55 -72.05
CA ASP A 840 -4.24 24.62 -70.63
C ASP A 840 -2.88 25.30 -70.38
N PHE A 841 -1.92 25.18 -71.31
CA PHE A 841 -0.68 25.96 -71.29
C PHE A 841 -0.93 27.48 -71.26
N GLY A 842 -2.04 27.94 -71.85
CA GLY A 842 -2.46 29.35 -71.87
C GLY A 842 -2.80 29.93 -70.49
N PHE A 843 -2.93 29.09 -69.45
CA PHE A 843 -3.14 29.52 -68.07
C PHE A 843 -1.83 29.58 -67.25
N ILE A 844 -0.74 29.01 -67.75
CA ILE A 844 0.57 29.08 -67.08
C ILE A 844 1.30 30.36 -67.50
N THR A 845 1.38 30.64 -68.81
CA THR A 845 2.19 31.76 -69.34
C THR A 845 1.83 33.15 -68.77
N PRO A 846 0.54 33.54 -68.60
CA PRO A 846 0.18 34.84 -68.05
C PRO A 846 0.53 35.02 -66.57
N ASN A 847 0.71 33.91 -65.86
CA ASN A 847 0.89 33.86 -64.41
C ASN A 847 2.32 33.42 -64.02
N LEU A 848 3.24 33.29 -64.98
CA LEU A 848 4.59 32.78 -64.74
C LEU A 848 5.33 33.63 -63.69
N ALA A 849 6.01 32.95 -62.76
CA ALA A 849 6.67 33.52 -61.58
C ALA A 849 5.74 34.19 -60.54
N LYS A 850 4.42 33.93 -60.59
CA LYS A 850 3.52 34.16 -59.44
C LYS A 850 3.69 33.05 -58.40
N ALA A 851 3.59 33.40 -57.13
CA ALA A 851 3.67 32.49 -56.00
C ALA A 851 2.52 32.74 -55.01
N SER A 852 2.24 31.77 -54.15
CA SER A 852 1.32 31.94 -53.02
C SER A 852 1.80 33.06 -52.10
N ASN A 853 0.97 34.08 -51.86
CA ASN A 853 1.18 35.07 -50.81
C ASN A 853 0.74 34.57 -49.41
N VAL A 854 0.19 33.35 -49.31
CA VAL A 854 -0.17 32.73 -48.02
C VAL A 854 1.11 32.23 -47.33
N PRO A 855 1.46 32.72 -46.12
CA PRO A 855 2.69 32.30 -45.44
C PRO A 855 2.74 30.81 -45.13
N ASN A 856 3.95 30.26 -45.01
CA ASN A 856 4.23 28.83 -44.77
C ASN A 856 3.72 27.86 -45.85
N PHE A 857 3.31 28.37 -47.02
CA PHE A 857 3.14 27.62 -48.27
C PHE A 857 4.27 27.96 -49.27
N GLN A 858 5.47 28.25 -48.75
CA GLN A 858 6.73 28.42 -49.49
C GLN A 858 7.85 27.74 -48.69
#